data_AF-A0A9P7VC98-F1
#
_entry.id   AF-A0A9P7VC98-F1
#
_cell.length_a   1.000
_cell.length_b   1.000
_cell.length_c   1.000
_cell.angle_alpha   90.00
_cell.angle_beta   90.00
_cell.angle_gamma   90.00
#
_symmetry.space_group_name_H-M   'P 1'
#
loop_
_entity.id
_entity.type
_entity.pdbx_description
1 polymer ?
#
loop_
_entity_poly.entity_id
_entity_poly.type
_entity_poly.pdbx_seq_one_letter_code
_entity_poly.pdbx_strand_id
1 'polypeptide(L)'
;MSLFKARSVTGNNRDPPSSGELTALPGHRSAVTELTKNHKYCVSRLPALPTALQNTQAYSVLNGYSDGKTSHAMVTTPNAIHVWNYKSLDSTPLSIQFPIDDDSGSDLLPFGIITSPASGTNEDPGIAIISPGTGKVKFYSSVQNAPTIGLVNDKLSEITLHLAVENGEYITLAENIEPAGIAVATSRKRCILITLRDLKGKPKLGYTDLTLYLGVGFVSNMLSGIFGTRNNNEIGDEIVSIKVGKISNNGLTEEIIITDSKGGFHLLTYQFSSTDGSPYVDSKRSFKQRMGVALENSLDGFIPGSSVLIKVLDLWPLKQVSESGLYLTLCYLDSSYHHHNDDGNQNLLILVTMKINQTGVLVYGTHKLLKYNQKSIIYLDSKPRLFLPSPETTAFVLIDNSIILTDIDISYIHSRSTGYYYKPRWEDIISLKSDVQIIGQGYEDKSEDSNSSILLLTGNSGALRIERFPDDDPTTQSKVSPVDIVKSHLEQAIFYAKSSSIDFNLKENTIESTILNEAIIMVANEVFTSNSIYFPQDNAIISESLQLKSSLLGQLVNLVSTNYPNGTELAVYQIIDMIEKADTSFQFWQSVSANGSYKNWLKEVIIECGGIVNQNDNDIVKDFFTTHLQSIDTVLSSFVLKLETNNVSEDIISSLLVTSLYEGTYQNEKKYSQLRSFLKANLWTLDTNLLFELNKYFTKECGTETGAGNGNATSTQTKLKLIHFCQVLYYMTNSAIEYLRSTDPLGDKLENYSQWYQMNKPIWIQALINASLEEDAEIIVEAYGDLSSLVLILESKKESLTTKYGPNSMEVSQVIKSLSSYFHKYGQPFAFCYFRYCLQNGKINQIFQGFPTVNEYYDFLEAYFAQHPKETADIAWIQYLLDNKFLKAKASLVESIEFDTTTNVNKTELSLSIAKLSAVAMGESQESLEPINSELLVVRKQRELLEKYISFVSAKELLTPQYFETYLLNDKVSLPEKALDKLKEAFTKLTQDKKLSTVELIDLLTLTIKDAQVFADAAEIASLSNELHVDALLHVIWVRLLVLANEWRSLEGSLLFKTAALLKDNVKALEILEDIESLLQTKDGLLPELVHKLHTIKADASKWTRSILDQVRNDD
;
A
#
# COMPACT_ATOMS: atom_id res chain seq x y z
N MET A 1 -38.20 -26.89 3.66
CA MET A 1 -37.23 -27.31 4.69
C MET A 1 -37.42 -26.40 5.90
N SER A 2 -37.43 -26.94 7.12
CA SER A 2 -37.58 -26.14 8.35
C SER A 2 -36.41 -25.15 8.48
N LEU A 3 -36.71 -23.85 8.58
CA LEU A 3 -35.72 -22.78 8.79
C LEU A 3 -34.84 -22.99 10.03
N PHE A 4 -35.33 -23.78 10.99
CA PHE A 4 -34.74 -23.93 12.30
C PHE A 4 -33.97 -25.24 12.48
N LYS A 5 -33.99 -26.14 11.48
CA LYS A 5 -33.24 -27.42 11.55
C LYS A 5 -31.79 -27.17 11.95
N ALA A 6 -31.31 -27.91 12.94
CA ALA A 6 -29.94 -27.84 13.43
C ALA A 6 -28.95 -27.87 12.26
N ARG A 7 -28.26 -26.74 12.06
CA ARG A 7 -27.22 -26.63 11.04
C ARG A 7 -25.96 -27.33 11.58
N SER A 8 -25.35 -28.17 10.75
CA SER A 8 -24.03 -28.77 11.05
C SER A 8 -22.96 -28.15 10.17
N VAL A 9 -21.71 -28.23 10.63
CA VAL A 9 -20.51 -27.86 9.85
C VAL A 9 -20.43 -28.66 8.53
N THR A 10 -20.97 -29.89 8.53
CA THR A 10 -20.84 -30.90 7.47
C THR A 10 -22.07 -31.05 6.57
N GLY A 11 -23.08 -30.18 6.70
CA GLY A 11 -24.23 -30.19 5.81
C GLY A 11 -23.79 -29.86 4.38
N ASN A 12 -23.85 -30.84 3.48
CA ASN A 12 -23.53 -30.82 2.05
C ASN A 12 -24.22 -29.73 1.19
N ASN A 13 -24.87 -28.74 1.81
CA ASN A 13 -25.28 -27.52 1.13
C ASN A 13 -24.09 -26.58 1.07
N ARG A 14 -23.28 -26.80 0.03
CA ARG A 14 -22.27 -25.88 -0.51
C ARG A 14 -22.95 -24.65 -1.16
N ASP A 15 -24.00 -24.14 -0.54
CA ASP A 15 -24.67 -22.95 -1.00
C ASP A 15 -23.74 -21.78 -0.61
N PRO A 16 -23.22 -20.99 -1.59
CA PRO A 16 -22.54 -19.74 -1.26
C PRO A 16 -23.45 -18.88 -0.38
N PRO A 17 -22.92 -17.94 0.42
CA PRO A 17 -23.74 -17.04 1.22
C PRO A 17 -24.87 -16.53 0.34
N SER A 18 -26.11 -16.85 0.72
CA SER A 18 -27.29 -16.52 -0.08
C SER A 18 -27.26 -15.02 -0.33
N SER A 19 -26.88 -14.63 -1.54
CA SER A 19 -26.65 -13.27 -2.03
C SER A 19 -27.04 -12.19 -1.03
N GLY A 20 -26.06 -11.66 -0.29
CA GLY A 20 -26.26 -10.43 0.46
C GLY A 20 -26.79 -9.36 -0.50
N GLU A 21 -28.05 -8.96 -0.32
CA GLU A 21 -28.83 -7.90 -1.02
C GLU A 21 -28.68 -7.71 -2.55
N LEU A 22 -27.96 -8.57 -3.26
CA LEU A 22 -27.86 -8.52 -4.73
C LEU A 22 -28.93 -9.41 -5.35
N THR A 23 -30.02 -8.77 -5.79
CA THR A 23 -30.97 -9.21 -6.82
C THR A 23 -31.10 -10.72 -6.97
N ALA A 24 -31.89 -11.34 -6.07
CA ALA A 24 -32.31 -12.72 -6.22
C ALA A 24 -33.03 -12.90 -7.58
N LEU A 25 -32.54 -13.82 -8.40
CA LEU A 25 -33.29 -14.39 -9.52
C LEU A 25 -34.62 -14.96 -8.99
N PRO A 26 -35.74 -14.80 -9.73
CA PRO A 26 -37.06 -15.19 -9.25
C PRO A 26 -37.18 -16.73 -9.23
N GLY A 27 -36.90 -17.35 -8.08
CA GLY A 27 -37.10 -18.81 -7.95
C GLY A 27 -36.78 -19.46 -6.60
N HIS A 28 -35.86 -18.93 -5.80
CA HIS A 28 -35.48 -19.54 -4.50
C HIS A 28 -35.47 -18.50 -3.38
N ARG A 29 -36.61 -18.34 -2.69
CA ARG A 29 -36.69 -17.56 -1.46
C ARG A 29 -36.33 -18.45 -0.27
N SER A 30 -35.08 -18.40 0.18
CA SER A 30 -34.80 -18.64 1.61
C SER A 30 -35.39 -17.47 2.37
N ALA A 31 -36.36 -17.72 3.26
CA ALA A 31 -37.00 -16.65 4.05
C ALA A 31 -36.05 -16.07 5.13
N VAL A 32 -34.99 -16.79 5.51
CA VAL A 32 -33.96 -16.33 6.46
C VAL A 32 -32.76 -15.81 5.71
N THR A 33 -32.28 -14.63 6.11
CA THR A 33 -31.10 -13.98 5.53
C THR A 33 -29.91 -14.16 6.45
N GLU A 34 -28.81 -14.72 5.92
CA GLU A 34 -27.57 -14.89 6.68
C GLU A 34 -26.77 -13.59 6.68
N LEU A 35 -26.46 -13.08 7.87
CA LEU A 35 -25.69 -11.84 8.03
C LEU A 35 -24.20 -12.11 8.19
N THR A 36 -23.84 -13.22 8.85
CA THR A 36 -22.49 -13.76 8.88
C THR A 36 -22.53 -15.23 9.30
N LYS A 37 -21.50 -16.00 8.93
CA LYS A 37 -21.35 -17.41 9.27
C LYS A 37 -19.87 -17.80 9.30
N ASN A 38 -19.49 -18.61 10.27
CA ASN A 38 -18.24 -19.34 10.28
C ASN A 38 -18.42 -20.81 10.70
N HIS A 39 -17.32 -21.52 10.97
CA HIS A 39 -17.35 -22.92 11.39
C HIS A 39 -17.90 -23.13 12.81
N LYS A 40 -18.04 -22.08 13.63
CA LYS A 40 -18.51 -22.15 15.02
C LYS A 40 -19.90 -21.57 15.21
N TYR A 41 -20.27 -20.51 14.51
CA TYR A 41 -21.55 -19.84 14.68
C TYR A 41 -22.12 -19.27 13.38
N CYS A 42 -23.40 -18.91 13.41
CA CYS A 42 -24.08 -18.17 12.36
C CYS A 42 -24.99 -17.10 12.95
N VAL A 43 -24.96 -15.90 12.36
CA VAL A 43 -25.91 -14.83 12.66
C VAL A 43 -26.87 -14.70 11.50
N SER A 44 -28.15 -14.82 11.80
CA SER A 44 -29.21 -14.82 10.80
C SER A 44 -30.32 -13.85 11.20
N ARG A 45 -30.91 -13.16 10.21
CA ARG A 45 -32.10 -12.35 10.40
C ARG A 45 -33.33 -13.18 10.05
N LEU A 46 -34.22 -13.28 11.04
CA LEU A 46 -35.48 -14.00 10.90
C LEU A 46 -36.48 -13.20 10.05
N PRO A 47 -37.30 -13.87 9.21
CA PRO A 47 -38.29 -13.20 8.37
C PRO A 47 -39.39 -12.52 9.17
N ALA A 48 -39.74 -13.07 10.34
CA ALA A 48 -40.88 -12.65 11.14
C ALA A 48 -40.66 -11.28 11.80
N LEU A 49 -41.05 -10.21 11.11
CA LEU A 49 -40.96 -8.83 11.59
C LEU A 49 -42.37 -8.23 11.78
N PRO A 50 -42.84 -8.01 13.03
CA PRO A 50 -44.15 -7.42 13.26
C PRO A 50 -44.20 -5.98 12.75
N THR A 51 -45.39 -5.53 12.32
CA THR A 51 -45.63 -4.17 11.80
C THR A 51 -45.21 -3.07 12.79
N ALA A 52 -45.28 -3.33 14.09
CA ALA A 52 -44.82 -2.43 15.15
C ALA A 52 -43.32 -2.09 15.04
N LEU A 53 -42.49 -3.01 14.52
CA LEU A 53 -41.06 -2.82 14.31
C LEU A 53 -40.69 -2.33 12.91
N GLN A 54 -41.67 -2.23 11.99
CA GLN A 54 -41.43 -1.72 10.63
C GLN A 54 -41.41 -0.19 10.59
N ASN A 55 -42.07 0.49 11.53
CA ASN A 55 -42.16 1.96 11.64
C ASN A 55 -41.43 2.49 12.89
N THR A 56 -40.15 2.17 13.04
CA THR A 56 -39.37 2.52 14.23
C THR A 56 -39.01 4.00 14.37
N GLN A 57 -39.14 4.81 13.32
CA GLN A 57 -38.97 6.27 13.42
C GLN A 57 -40.05 6.97 14.25
N ALA A 58 -41.14 6.27 14.60
CA ALA A 58 -42.26 6.85 15.35
C ALA A 58 -42.09 6.83 16.88
N TYR A 59 -41.18 6.02 17.43
CA TYR A 59 -41.10 5.78 18.88
C TYR A 59 -39.65 5.87 19.39
N SER A 60 -39.41 6.68 20.44
CA SER A 60 -38.08 6.91 21.02
C SER A 60 -37.63 5.86 22.03
N VAL A 61 -38.56 5.10 22.62
CA VAL A 61 -38.29 4.06 23.61
C VAL A 61 -39.10 2.81 23.25
N LEU A 62 -38.43 1.67 23.17
CA LEU A 62 -39.01 0.35 22.94
C LEU A 62 -38.39 -0.64 23.92
N ASN A 63 -39.17 -1.60 24.39
CA ASN A 63 -38.68 -2.69 25.23
C ASN A 63 -39.18 -4.03 24.68
N GLY A 64 -38.32 -5.03 24.59
CA GLY A 64 -38.60 -6.31 23.97
C GLY A 64 -38.16 -7.48 24.83
N TYR A 65 -38.86 -8.60 24.66
CA TYR A 65 -38.59 -9.84 25.36
C TYR A 65 -38.83 -11.02 24.42
N SER A 66 -38.02 -12.06 24.52
CA SER A 66 -38.26 -13.30 23.79
C SER A 66 -38.07 -14.52 24.66
N ASP A 67 -38.96 -15.49 24.48
CA ASP A 67 -38.92 -16.75 25.20
C ASP A 67 -38.70 -17.92 24.23
N GLY A 68 -37.56 -18.58 24.38
CA GLY A 68 -37.17 -19.73 23.58
C GLY A 68 -38.05 -20.95 23.80
N LYS A 69 -38.64 -21.12 24.99
CA LYS A 69 -39.47 -22.30 25.31
C LYS A 69 -40.79 -22.27 24.56
N THR A 70 -41.44 -21.12 24.51
CA THR A 70 -42.71 -20.94 23.83
C THR A 70 -42.55 -20.52 22.36
N SER A 71 -41.34 -20.18 21.92
CA SER A 71 -41.05 -19.66 20.57
C SER A 71 -41.79 -18.35 20.23
N HIS A 72 -42.15 -17.58 21.25
CA HIS A 72 -42.82 -16.28 21.11
C HIS A 72 -41.89 -15.14 21.50
N ALA A 73 -42.04 -14.02 20.79
CA ALA A 73 -41.36 -12.76 21.04
C ALA A 73 -42.40 -11.67 21.30
N MET A 74 -41.96 -10.63 21.97
CA MET A 74 -42.80 -9.52 22.37
C MET A 74 -42.04 -8.20 22.26
N VAL A 75 -42.75 -7.15 21.86
CA VAL A 75 -42.28 -5.76 21.91
C VAL A 75 -43.34 -4.88 22.54
N THR A 76 -42.89 -3.99 23.42
CA THR A 76 -43.68 -2.97 24.10
C THR A 76 -43.40 -1.64 23.41
N THR A 77 -44.43 -1.08 22.81
CA THR A 77 -44.48 0.32 22.35
C THR A 77 -45.14 1.18 23.42
N PRO A 78 -45.05 2.52 23.35
CA PRO A 78 -45.79 3.39 24.28
C PRO A 78 -47.30 3.13 24.32
N ASN A 79 -47.89 2.67 23.20
CA ASN A 79 -49.34 2.50 23.09
C ASN A 79 -49.82 1.08 23.40
N ALA A 80 -49.00 0.07 23.09
CA ALA A 80 -49.40 -1.33 23.20
C ALA A 80 -48.23 -2.32 23.26
N ILE A 81 -48.50 -3.50 23.80
CA ILE A 81 -47.64 -4.67 23.76
C ILE A 81 -48.05 -5.56 22.59
N HIS A 82 -47.09 -5.98 21.79
CA HIS A 82 -47.26 -6.82 20.61
C HIS A 82 -46.57 -8.16 20.84
N VAL A 83 -47.31 -9.26 20.74
CA VAL A 83 -46.77 -10.63 20.86
C VAL A 83 -46.91 -11.36 19.54
N TRP A 84 -45.87 -12.07 19.10
CA TRP A 84 -45.91 -12.89 17.88
C TRP A 84 -45.01 -14.12 18.00
N ASN A 85 -45.24 -15.11 17.15
CA ASN A 85 -44.32 -16.23 17.00
C ASN A 85 -43.15 -15.85 16.08
N TYR A 86 -41.94 -15.77 16.62
CA TYR A 86 -40.76 -15.36 15.86
C TYR A 86 -40.24 -16.45 14.90
N LYS A 87 -40.74 -17.69 15.00
CA LYS A 87 -40.43 -18.79 14.08
C LYS A 87 -41.34 -18.84 12.85
N SER A 88 -42.27 -17.89 12.71
CA SER A 88 -43.13 -17.81 11.53
C SER A 88 -42.32 -17.62 10.24
N LEU A 89 -42.80 -18.21 9.14
CA LEU A 89 -42.24 -18.03 7.79
C LEU A 89 -42.70 -16.74 7.14
N ASP A 90 -43.77 -16.13 7.66
CA ASP A 90 -44.35 -14.93 7.11
C ASP A 90 -43.50 -13.71 7.44
N SER A 91 -43.24 -12.87 6.43
CA SER A 91 -42.52 -11.60 6.61
C SER A 91 -43.23 -10.63 7.56
N THR A 92 -44.56 -10.75 7.64
CA THR A 92 -45.44 -9.99 8.54
C THR A 92 -46.25 -11.00 9.37
N PRO A 93 -45.69 -11.49 10.50
CA PRO A 93 -46.36 -12.48 11.32
C PRO A 93 -47.62 -11.89 11.96
N LEU A 94 -48.61 -12.74 12.26
CA LEU A 94 -49.76 -12.35 13.07
C LEU A 94 -49.26 -11.88 14.45
N SER A 95 -49.54 -10.62 14.78
CA SER A 95 -49.18 -10.02 16.06
C SER A 95 -50.45 -9.70 16.85
N ILE A 96 -50.52 -10.23 18.08
CA ILE A 96 -51.61 -9.98 19.01
C ILE A 96 -51.24 -8.76 19.86
N GLN A 97 -52.14 -7.79 19.91
CA GLN A 97 -51.92 -6.50 20.54
C GLN A 97 -52.67 -6.39 21.88
N PHE A 98 -51.98 -5.93 22.91
CA PHE A 98 -52.52 -5.64 24.23
C PHE A 98 -52.39 -4.13 24.49
N PRO A 99 -53.49 -3.40 24.68
CA PRO A 99 -53.42 -1.97 24.98
C PRO A 99 -52.76 -1.74 26.34
N ILE A 100 -51.97 -0.68 26.45
CA ILE A 100 -51.40 -0.21 27.72
C ILE A 100 -52.39 0.81 28.29
N ASP A 101 -52.76 0.67 29.57
CA ASP A 101 -53.61 1.65 30.25
C ASP A 101 -52.73 2.87 30.62
N ASP A 102 -53.04 4.06 30.10
CA ASP A 102 -52.32 5.34 30.30
C ASP A 102 -52.43 5.93 31.73
N ASP A 103 -52.76 5.12 32.75
CA ASP A 103 -53.20 5.63 34.06
C ASP A 103 -52.08 6.18 34.96
N SER A 104 -50.82 6.18 34.53
CA SER A 104 -49.70 6.70 35.33
C SER A 104 -48.70 7.45 34.48
N GLY A 105 -48.57 8.77 34.73
CA GLY A 105 -47.60 9.67 34.10
C GLY A 105 -46.13 9.37 34.45
N SER A 106 -45.71 8.11 34.39
CA SER A 106 -44.32 7.66 34.45
C SER A 106 -43.82 7.37 33.03
N ASP A 107 -42.67 7.91 32.65
CA ASP A 107 -42.01 7.69 31.35
C ASP A 107 -41.49 6.23 31.14
N LEU A 108 -41.83 5.29 32.03
CA LEU A 108 -41.32 3.91 32.02
C LEU A 108 -42.31 2.96 31.33
N LEU A 109 -41.85 2.23 30.31
CA LEU A 109 -42.65 1.22 29.61
C LEU A 109 -42.93 -0.01 30.49
N PRO A 110 -44.12 -0.63 30.38
CA PRO A 110 -44.43 -1.86 31.11
C PRO A 110 -43.52 -3.03 30.67
N PHE A 111 -43.25 -3.94 31.60
CA PHE A 111 -42.62 -5.22 31.31
C PHE A 111 -43.70 -6.23 30.94
N GLY A 112 -43.54 -6.93 29.82
CA GLY A 112 -44.34 -8.10 29.50
C GLY A 112 -43.48 -9.35 29.58
N ILE A 113 -43.97 -10.37 30.28
CA ILE A 113 -43.30 -11.65 30.46
C ILE A 113 -44.19 -12.74 29.91
N ILE A 114 -43.67 -13.51 28.96
CA ILE A 114 -44.34 -14.69 28.41
C ILE A 114 -44.21 -15.83 29.42
N THR A 115 -45.33 -16.49 29.69
CA THR A 115 -45.44 -17.54 30.70
C THR A 115 -45.80 -18.86 30.04
N SER A 116 -45.34 -19.95 30.64
CA SER A 116 -45.61 -21.31 30.23
C SER A 116 -47.12 -21.61 30.25
N PRO A 117 -47.61 -22.44 29.31
CA PRO A 117 -49.00 -22.90 29.36
C PRO A 117 -49.23 -23.73 30.64
N ALA A 118 -50.51 -23.91 31.00
CA ALA A 118 -50.84 -24.75 32.16
C ALA A 118 -50.31 -26.19 31.93
N SER A 119 -49.71 -26.79 32.97
CA SER A 119 -49.11 -28.11 32.86
C SER A 119 -50.10 -29.15 32.32
N GLY A 120 -49.73 -29.86 31.25
CA GLY A 120 -50.56 -30.88 30.61
C GLY A 120 -51.58 -30.36 29.59
N THR A 121 -51.53 -29.08 29.23
CA THR A 121 -52.35 -28.47 28.17
C THR A 121 -51.51 -28.17 26.93
N ASN A 122 -52.09 -28.31 25.73
CA ASN A 122 -51.50 -27.85 24.47
C ASN A 122 -51.97 -26.42 24.12
N GLU A 123 -52.28 -25.63 25.14
CA GLU A 123 -52.75 -24.25 24.97
C GLU A 123 -51.59 -23.30 24.63
N ASP A 124 -51.93 -22.15 24.05
CA ASP A 124 -50.98 -21.07 23.80
C ASP A 124 -50.37 -20.54 25.11
N PRO A 125 -49.15 -19.97 25.05
CA PRO A 125 -48.52 -19.37 26.23
C PRO A 125 -49.37 -18.22 26.80
N GLY A 126 -49.21 -17.98 28.10
CA GLY A 126 -49.79 -16.81 28.78
C GLY A 126 -48.87 -15.59 28.71
N ILE A 127 -49.38 -14.45 29.18
CA ILE A 127 -48.61 -13.21 29.30
C ILE A 127 -48.94 -12.48 30.62
N ALA A 128 -47.91 -12.05 31.33
CA ALA A 128 -48.02 -11.16 32.47
C ALA A 128 -47.50 -9.77 32.11
N ILE A 129 -48.32 -8.74 32.31
CA ILE A 129 -48.00 -7.33 32.06
C ILE A 129 -47.78 -6.66 33.42
N ILE A 130 -46.59 -6.11 33.64
CA ILE A 130 -46.13 -5.54 34.90
C ILE A 130 -45.78 -4.07 34.65
N SER A 131 -46.50 -3.16 35.29
CA SER A 131 -46.25 -1.72 35.20
C SER A 131 -45.20 -1.30 36.23
N PRO A 132 -44.00 -0.83 35.83
CA PRO A 132 -42.88 -0.60 36.74
C PRO A 132 -43.09 0.55 37.73
N GLY A 133 -43.80 1.60 37.31
CA GLY A 133 -44.06 2.79 38.13
C GLY A 133 -45.20 2.62 39.13
N THR A 134 -46.23 1.83 38.79
CA THR A 134 -47.42 1.64 39.64
C THR A 134 -47.40 0.32 40.41
N GLY A 135 -46.63 -0.66 39.96
CA GLY A 135 -46.66 -2.02 40.51
C GLY A 135 -47.92 -2.81 40.12
N LYS A 136 -48.73 -2.32 39.17
CA LYS A 136 -49.91 -3.05 38.66
C LYS A 136 -49.47 -4.24 37.80
N VAL A 137 -50.02 -5.42 38.08
CA VAL A 137 -49.71 -6.67 37.38
C VAL A 137 -51.01 -7.29 36.86
N LYS A 138 -51.08 -7.50 35.55
CA LYS A 138 -52.18 -8.18 34.86
C LYS A 138 -51.70 -9.48 34.25
N PHE A 139 -52.47 -10.55 34.38
CA PHE A 139 -52.11 -11.87 33.85
C PHE A 139 -53.20 -12.44 32.96
N TYR A 140 -52.82 -12.81 31.74
CA TYR A 140 -53.65 -13.53 30.79
C TYR A 140 -53.13 -14.95 30.64
N SER A 141 -54.00 -15.95 30.82
CA SER A 141 -53.61 -17.35 30.80
C SER A 141 -53.23 -17.88 29.41
N SER A 142 -53.66 -17.20 28.34
CA SER A 142 -53.38 -17.52 26.94
C SER A 142 -53.37 -16.23 26.12
N VAL A 143 -52.33 -16.04 25.29
CA VAL A 143 -52.14 -14.85 24.45
C VAL A 143 -53.22 -14.73 23.38
N GLN A 144 -53.61 -15.84 22.72
CA GLN A 144 -54.64 -15.82 21.67
C GLN A 144 -56.05 -15.54 22.22
N ASN A 145 -56.37 -16.07 23.40
CA ASN A 145 -57.70 -15.93 24.01
C ASN A 145 -57.84 -14.65 24.86
N ALA A 146 -56.75 -13.91 25.08
CA ALA A 146 -56.73 -12.73 25.92
C ALA A 146 -57.66 -11.57 25.48
N PRO A 147 -57.79 -11.23 24.18
CA PRO A 147 -58.68 -10.14 23.75
C PRO A 147 -60.16 -10.40 24.11
N THR A 148 -60.58 -11.67 24.08
CA THR A 148 -61.93 -12.10 24.46
C THR A 148 -62.13 -12.06 25.98
N ILE A 149 -61.09 -12.39 26.75
CA ILE A 149 -61.11 -12.38 28.22
C ILE A 149 -61.05 -10.95 28.77
N GLY A 150 -60.33 -10.03 28.12
CA GLY A 150 -60.24 -8.62 28.54
C GLY A 150 -61.59 -7.86 28.50
N LEU A 151 -62.55 -8.33 27.69
CA LEU A 151 -63.94 -7.83 27.68
C LEU A 151 -64.75 -8.26 28.91
N VAL A 152 -64.35 -9.36 29.56
CA VAL A 152 -64.91 -9.86 30.81
C VAL A 152 -63.99 -9.40 31.93
N ASN A 153 -64.27 -8.21 32.49
CA ASN A 153 -63.41 -7.55 33.48
C ASN A 153 -63.30 -8.37 34.79
N ASP A 154 -62.43 -9.37 34.80
CA ASP A 154 -62.31 -10.33 35.90
C ASP A 154 -61.22 -9.86 36.86
N LYS A 155 -61.63 -9.23 37.97
CA LYS A 155 -60.74 -8.73 39.05
C LYS A 155 -59.76 -9.77 39.60
N LEU A 156 -59.97 -11.06 39.30
CA LEU A 156 -59.11 -12.18 39.68
C LEU A 156 -57.81 -12.28 38.84
N SER A 157 -57.74 -11.58 37.70
CA SER A 157 -56.62 -11.55 36.77
C SER A 157 -55.66 -10.36 36.96
N GLU A 158 -55.93 -9.50 37.95
CA GLU A 158 -55.16 -8.30 38.24
C GLU A 158 -54.77 -8.24 39.72
N ILE A 159 -53.54 -7.83 40.00
CA ILE A 159 -53.05 -7.54 41.35
C ILE A 159 -52.18 -6.28 41.32
N THR A 160 -52.14 -5.52 42.42
CA THR A 160 -51.25 -4.36 42.57
C THR A 160 -50.25 -4.64 43.66
N LEU A 161 -48.95 -4.53 43.34
CA LEU A 161 -47.86 -4.67 44.29
C LEU A 161 -47.74 -3.39 45.12
N HIS A 162 -47.53 -3.51 46.44
CA HIS A 162 -47.28 -2.37 47.30
C HIS A 162 -45.84 -1.87 47.13
N LEU A 163 -45.65 -0.98 46.14
CA LEU A 163 -44.41 -0.24 45.92
C LEU A 163 -44.48 1.12 46.64
N ALA A 164 -43.36 1.58 47.20
CA ALA A 164 -43.24 2.91 47.78
C ALA A 164 -43.02 3.95 46.67
N VAL A 165 -44.02 4.14 45.80
CA VAL A 165 -43.95 4.99 44.60
C VAL A 165 -43.68 6.46 44.95
N GLU A 166 -44.28 6.98 46.03
CA GLU A 166 -44.04 8.34 46.58
C GLU A 166 -42.56 8.62 46.89
N ASN A 167 -41.80 7.54 47.02
CA ASN A 167 -40.45 7.45 47.53
C ASN A 167 -39.45 7.12 46.39
N GLY A 168 -39.92 7.13 45.14
CA GLY A 168 -39.15 6.81 43.95
C GLY A 168 -38.82 5.32 43.77
N GLU A 169 -39.55 4.41 44.43
CA GLU A 169 -39.38 2.97 44.20
C GLU A 169 -40.02 2.56 42.88
N TYR A 170 -39.25 1.87 42.03
CA TYR A 170 -39.73 1.31 40.77
C TYR A 170 -39.10 -0.07 40.53
N ILE A 171 -39.70 -0.85 39.64
CA ILE A 171 -39.22 -2.18 39.27
C ILE A 171 -38.02 -2.06 38.31
N THR A 172 -36.92 -2.73 38.62
CA THR A 172 -35.68 -2.72 37.82
C THR A 172 -35.44 -3.98 37.02
N LEU A 173 -35.93 -5.14 37.49
CA LEU A 173 -35.75 -6.44 36.86
C LEU A 173 -37.01 -7.29 37.09
N ALA A 174 -37.42 -8.04 36.08
CA ALA A 174 -38.48 -9.02 36.18
C ALA A 174 -38.09 -10.26 35.36
N GLU A 175 -38.12 -11.43 35.99
CA GLU A 175 -37.64 -12.69 35.42
C GLU A 175 -38.69 -13.78 35.59
N ASN A 176 -38.89 -14.59 34.55
CA ASN A 176 -39.75 -15.76 34.62
C ASN A 176 -39.03 -16.87 35.40
N ILE A 177 -39.55 -17.23 36.57
CA ILE A 177 -39.07 -18.33 37.41
C ILE A 177 -40.13 -19.42 37.58
N GLU A 178 -40.87 -19.73 36.52
CA GLU A 178 -41.82 -20.84 36.54
C GLU A 178 -41.10 -22.19 36.80
N PRO A 179 -41.68 -23.05 37.65
CA PRO A 179 -43.08 -23.04 38.12
C PRO A 179 -43.44 -22.10 39.30
N ALA A 180 -42.49 -21.49 40.02
CA ALA A 180 -42.77 -20.59 41.16
C ALA A 180 -43.58 -19.35 40.77
N GLY A 181 -43.34 -18.81 39.59
CA GLY A 181 -44.05 -17.66 39.03
C GLY A 181 -43.09 -16.64 38.44
N ILE A 182 -43.31 -15.36 38.68
CA ILE A 182 -42.44 -14.27 38.19
C ILE A 182 -41.78 -13.59 39.38
N ALA A 183 -40.45 -13.48 39.36
CA ALA A 183 -39.71 -12.74 40.38
C ALA A 183 -39.41 -11.33 39.88
N VAL A 184 -39.63 -10.35 40.75
CA VAL A 184 -39.48 -8.93 40.46
C VAL A 184 -38.56 -8.29 41.48
N ALA A 185 -37.54 -7.56 41.03
CA ALA A 185 -36.68 -6.75 41.88
C ALA A 185 -36.96 -5.25 41.72
N THR A 186 -36.75 -4.49 42.79
CA THR A 186 -36.98 -3.04 42.82
C THR A 186 -35.69 -2.24 43.02
N SER A 187 -35.73 -0.94 42.70
CA SER A 187 -34.62 0.01 42.91
C SER A 187 -34.17 0.14 44.38
N ARG A 188 -34.96 -0.38 45.32
CA ARG A 188 -34.65 -0.42 46.76
C ARG A 188 -34.15 -1.78 47.25
N LYS A 189 -33.70 -2.65 46.35
CA LYS A 189 -33.20 -4.01 46.66
C LYS A 189 -34.28 -4.91 47.31
N ARG A 190 -35.55 -4.70 46.99
CA ARG A 190 -36.62 -5.63 47.33
C ARG A 190 -36.77 -6.69 46.25
N CYS A 191 -37.14 -7.89 46.64
CA CYS A 191 -37.46 -8.99 45.72
C CYS A 191 -38.84 -9.54 46.06
N ILE A 192 -39.76 -9.57 45.09
CA ILE A 192 -41.13 -10.01 45.25
C ILE A 192 -41.39 -11.13 44.26
N LEU A 193 -41.90 -12.27 44.74
CA LEU A 193 -42.33 -13.38 43.91
C LEU A 193 -43.83 -13.29 43.66
N ILE A 194 -44.24 -13.20 42.39
CA ILE A 194 -45.62 -13.17 41.95
C ILE A 194 -46.03 -14.58 41.51
N THR A 195 -46.98 -15.18 42.21
CA THR A 195 -47.55 -16.47 41.84
C THR A 195 -48.67 -16.28 40.82
N LEU A 196 -48.60 -16.98 39.70
CA LEU A 196 -49.54 -16.80 38.58
C LEU A 196 -50.77 -17.72 38.64
N ARG A 197 -50.59 -18.91 39.24
CA ARG A 197 -51.55 -20.00 39.20
C ARG A 197 -51.70 -20.63 40.59
N ASP A 198 -52.85 -21.22 40.86
CA ASP A 198 -53.03 -22.09 42.03
C ASP A 198 -52.38 -23.49 41.82
N LEU A 199 -52.37 -24.33 42.85
CA LEU A 199 -51.85 -25.71 42.78
C LEU A 199 -52.59 -26.60 41.76
N LYS A 200 -53.77 -26.18 41.28
CA LYS A 200 -54.56 -26.89 40.25
C LYS A 200 -54.34 -26.30 38.85
N GLY A 201 -53.43 -25.34 38.70
CA GLY A 201 -53.08 -24.69 37.42
C GLY A 201 -54.04 -23.58 36.98
N LYS A 202 -55.06 -23.25 37.79
CA LYS A 202 -56.02 -22.17 37.47
C LYS A 202 -55.38 -20.80 37.69
N PRO A 203 -55.69 -19.79 36.87
CA PRO A 203 -55.16 -18.44 37.03
C PRO A 203 -55.64 -17.87 38.38
N LYS A 204 -54.68 -17.56 39.26
CA LYS A 204 -54.93 -16.92 40.55
C LYS A 204 -53.67 -16.16 40.96
N LEU A 205 -53.73 -14.84 40.84
CA LEU A 205 -52.61 -13.99 41.22
C LEU A 205 -52.43 -13.91 42.73
N GLY A 206 -51.18 -13.93 43.15
CA GLY A 206 -50.74 -13.71 44.53
C GLY A 206 -49.29 -13.22 44.52
N TYR A 207 -48.79 -12.74 45.66
CA TYR A 207 -47.38 -12.38 45.77
C TYR A 207 -46.83 -12.70 47.17
N THR A 208 -45.53 -12.96 47.23
CA THR A 208 -44.75 -13.18 48.45
C THR A 208 -43.54 -12.25 48.43
N ASP A 209 -43.35 -11.45 49.48
CA ASP A 209 -42.16 -10.60 49.62
C ASP A 209 -40.98 -11.43 50.15
N LEU A 210 -39.94 -11.56 49.33
CA LEU A 210 -38.72 -12.32 49.64
C LEU A 210 -37.65 -11.44 50.33
N THR A 211 -37.89 -10.13 50.49
CA THR A 211 -36.90 -9.16 50.97
C THR A 211 -36.34 -9.48 52.36
N LEU A 212 -37.19 -10.01 53.26
CA LEU A 212 -36.77 -10.38 54.62
C LEU A 212 -35.64 -11.43 54.62
N TYR A 213 -35.63 -12.33 53.64
CA TYR A 213 -34.62 -13.39 53.51
C TYR A 213 -33.31 -12.89 52.89
N LEU A 214 -33.31 -11.69 52.30
CA LEU A 214 -32.11 -11.02 51.79
C LEU A 214 -31.32 -10.33 52.92
N GLY A 215 -31.86 -10.24 54.14
CA GLY A 215 -31.20 -9.59 55.27
C GLY A 215 -31.14 -8.06 55.16
N VAL A 216 -31.96 -7.47 54.30
CA VAL A 216 -32.16 -6.03 54.18
C VAL A 216 -33.03 -5.59 55.36
N GLY A 217 -32.43 -4.92 56.34
CA GLY A 217 -33.15 -4.46 57.52
C GLY A 217 -34.17 -3.38 57.17
N PHE A 218 -35.40 -3.51 57.66
CA PHE A 218 -36.48 -2.52 57.46
C PHE A 218 -36.05 -1.09 57.88
N VAL A 219 -35.10 -0.98 58.81
CA VAL A 219 -34.59 0.30 59.37
C VAL A 219 -33.40 0.87 58.58
N SER A 220 -32.58 0.06 57.89
CA SER A 220 -31.38 0.57 57.20
C SER A 220 -31.70 1.32 55.91
N ASN A 221 -32.74 0.90 55.18
CA ASN A 221 -33.16 1.55 53.94
C ASN A 221 -33.98 2.84 54.17
N MET A 222 -34.61 3.01 55.34
CA MET A 222 -35.29 4.28 55.68
C MET A 222 -34.30 5.41 56.02
N LEU A 223 -33.07 5.11 56.43
CA LEU A 223 -32.09 6.12 56.87
C LEU A 223 -31.05 6.49 55.80
N SER A 224 -30.79 5.66 54.78
CA SER A 224 -29.81 6.01 53.73
C SER A 224 -30.31 7.06 52.73
N GLY A 225 -31.63 7.23 52.58
CA GLY A 225 -32.25 8.22 51.69
C GLY A 225 -32.16 9.68 52.14
N ILE A 226 -31.74 9.95 53.39
CA ILE A 226 -31.68 11.31 53.94
C ILE A 226 -30.26 11.92 53.85
N PHE A 227 -29.22 11.11 53.66
CA PHE A 227 -27.82 11.56 53.68
C PHE A 227 -26.96 11.17 52.46
N GLY A 228 -27.55 10.53 51.44
CA GLY A 228 -26.83 10.12 50.23
C GLY A 228 -26.88 11.17 49.12
N THR A 229 -25.80 11.92 48.91
CA THR A 229 -25.58 12.74 47.72
C THR A 229 -25.51 11.81 46.50
N ARG A 230 -26.44 11.95 45.54
CA ARG A 230 -26.48 11.17 44.30
C ARG A 230 -25.33 11.59 43.37
N ASN A 231 -24.16 10.95 43.51
CA ASN A 231 -23.11 11.01 42.50
C ASN A 231 -23.45 10.02 41.39
N ASN A 232 -23.56 10.48 40.15
CA ASN A 232 -23.86 9.67 38.97
C ASN A 232 -22.72 8.71 38.55
N ASN A 233 -21.67 8.56 39.36
CA ASN A 233 -20.45 7.82 39.02
C ASN A 233 -20.32 6.45 39.73
N GLU A 234 -21.30 6.00 40.51
CA GLU A 234 -21.26 4.69 41.17
C GLU A 234 -22.43 3.80 40.73
N ILE A 235 -22.14 2.65 40.10
CA ILE A 235 -23.11 1.53 39.98
C ILE A 235 -23.60 1.21 41.40
N GLY A 236 -24.87 1.49 41.66
CA GLY A 236 -25.51 1.41 42.98
C GLY A 236 -25.72 -0.02 43.47
N ASP A 237 -25.99 -0.17 44.77
CA ASP A 237 -26.28 -1.44 45.43
C ASP A 237 -27.67 -1.97 45.04
N GLU A 238 -27.73 -2.77 43.98
CA GLU A 238 -28.97 -3.35 43.44
C GLU A 238 -28.91 -4.88 43.27
N ILE A 239 -30.07 -5.50 43.05
CA ILE A 239 -30.21 -6.90 42.60
C ILE A 239 -29.92 -6.95 41.10
N VAL A 240 -28.94 -7.76 40.70
CA VAL A 240 -28.45 -7.81 39.31
C VAL A 240 -28.96 -9.03 38.54
N SER A 241 -29.22 -10.15 39.24
CA SER A 241 -29.69 -11.38 38.62
C SER A 241 -30.62 -12.18 39.54
N ILE A 242 -31.66 -12.76 38.94
CA ILE A 242 -32.58 -13.71 39.56
C ILE A 242 -32.69 -14.92 38.62
N LYS A 243 -32.35 -16.12 39.10
CA LYS A 243 -32.35 -17.35 38.29
C LYS A 243 -33.04 -18.51 38.99
N VAL A 244 -33.63 -19.40 38.20
CA VAL A 244 -34.17 -20.69 38.65
C VAL A 244 -33.03 -21.66 38.94
N GLY A 245 -33.00 -22.21 40.15
CA GLY A 245 -32.08 -23.26 40.58
C GLY A 245 -32.63 -24.67 40.30
N LYS A 246 -32.42 -25.60 41.24
CA LYS A 246 -32.88 -26.99 41.11
C LYS A 246 -34.36 -27.13 41.45
N ILE A 247 -35.12 -27.75 40.56
CA ILE A 247 -36.48 -28.22 40.84
C ILE A 247 -36.37 -29.65 41.39
N SER A 248 -36.96 -29.90 42.56
CA SER A 248 -36.90 -31.17 43.29
C SER A 248 -38.28 -31.59 43.80
N ASN A 249 -38.37 -32.78 44.41
CA ASN A 249 -39.62 -33.32 44.95
C ASN A 249 -40.79 -33.33 43.94
N ASN A 250 -40.56 -33.85 42.72
CA ASN A 250 -41.57 -33.89 41.65
C ASN A 250 -42.20 -32.52 41.31
N GLY A 251 -41.44 -31.43 41.45
CA GLY A 251 -41.94 -30.08 41.16
C GLY A 251 -42.61 -29.37 42.35
N LEU A 252 -42.56 -29.96 43.55
CA LEU A 252 -43.10 -29.35 44.77
C LEU A 252 -42.11 -28.45 45.51
N THR A 253 -40.84 -28.47 45.14
CA THR A 253 -39.83 -27.56 45.68
C THR A 253 -38.93 -27.01 44.58
N GLU A 254 -38.69 -25.71 44.63
CA GLU A 254 -37.88 -24.98 43.67
C GLU A 254 -36.87 -24.09 44.39
N GLU A 255 -35.65 -24.02 43.88
CA GLU A 255 -34.64 -23.09 44.36
C GLU A 255 -34.68 -21.79 43.54
N ILE A 256 -34.66 -20.65 44.22
CA ILE A 256 -34.61 -19.32 43.63
C ILE A 256 -33.29 -18.70 44.05
N ILE A 257 -32.52 -18.24 43.07
CA ILE A 257 -31.18 -17.69 43.27
C ILE A 257 -31.23 -16.20 43.00
N ILE A 258 -30.83 -15.39 43.98
CA ILE A 258 -30.85 -13.93 43.93
C ILE A 258 -29.43 -13.44 44.20
N THR A 259 -28.95 -12.53 43.36
CA THR A 259 -27.60 -11.95 43.48
C THR A 259 -27.63 -10.45 43.44
N ASP A 260 -26.77 -9.82 44.25
CA ASP A 260 -26.57 -8.38 44.27
C ASP A 260 -25.24 -7.96 43.63
N SER A 261 -25.17 -6.69 43.25
CA SER A 261 -23.99 -6.05 42.63
C SER A 261 -22.73 -6.05 43.50
N LYS A 262 -22.85 -6.15 44.83
CA LYS A 262 -21.75 -6.21 45.80
C LYS A 262 -21.29 -7.65 46.11
N GLY A 263 -21.84 -8.64 45.42
CA GLY A 263 -21.51 -10.05 45.59
C GLY A 263 -22.24 -10.77 46.72
N GLY A 264 -23.38 -10.25 47.19
CA GLY A 264 -24.34 -10.98 48.01
C GLY A 264 -25.04 -12.06 47.19
N PHE A 265 -24.94 -13.31 47.66
CA PHE A 265 -25.59 -14.47 47.06
C PHE A 265 -26.65 -15.01 48.02
N HIS A 266 -27.86 -15.23 47.51
CA HIS A 266 -28.98 -15.77 48.27
C HIS A 266 -29.59 -16.94 47.50
N LEU A 267 -29.62 -18.12 48.13
CA LEU A 267 -30.34 -19.27 47.63
C LEU A 267 -31.55 -19.49 48.54
N LEU A 268 -32.74 -19.36 47.97
CA LEU A 268 -34.02 -19.53 48.65
C LEU A 268 -34.70 -20.80 48.16
N THR A 269 -35.04 -21.71 49.07
CA THR A 269 -35.82 -22.91 48.72
C THR A 269 -37.30 -22.62 48.91
N TYR A 270 -38.01 -22.44 47.81
CA TYR A 270 -39.44 -22.22 47.76
C TYR A 270 -40.19 -23.56 47.71
N GLN A 271 -41.14 -23.76 48.62
CA GLN A 271 -42.02 -24.93 48.62
C GLN A 271 -43.43 -24.50 48.21
N PHE A 272 -44.01 -25.21 47.24
CA PHE A 272 -45.33 -24.88 46.69
C PHE A 272 -46.47 -25.22 47.65
N SER A 273 -46.25 -26.12 48.61
CA SER A 273 -47.27 -26.56 49.56
C SER A 273 -46.66 -26.90 50.92
N SER A 274 -47.32 -26.43 51.98
CA SER A 274 -47.10 -26.82 53.39
C SER A 274 -48.17 -27.78 53.87
N THR A 275 -48.12 -28.21 55.14
CA THR A 275 -49.19 -28.98 55.79
C THR A 275 -50.54 -28.26 55.77
N ASP A 276 -50.53 -26.93 55.71
CA ASP A 276 -51.71 -26.07 55.66
C ASP A 276 -52.06 -25.64 54.22
N GLY A 277 -51.36 -26.17 53.21
CA GLY A 277 -51.62 -25.94 51.79
C GLY A 277 -51.16 -24.58 51.24
N SER A 278 -50.45 -23.77 52.03
CA SER A 278 -49.87 -22.49 51.58
C SER A 278 -48.38 -22.64 51.19
N PRO A 279 -47.91 -21.90 50.17
CA PRO A 279 -46.50 -21.91 49.81
C PRO A 279 -45.66 -21.14 50.82
N TYR A 280 -44.41 -21.55 51.03
CA TYR A 280 -43.49 -20.90 51.96
C TYR A 280 -42.02 -21.09 51.57
N VAL A 281 -41.15 -20.25 52.12
CA VAL A 281 -39.69 -20.37 51.96
C VAL A 281 -39.11 -21.19 53.10
N ASP A 282 -38.48 -22.32 52.78
CA ASP A 282 -37.80 -23.19 53.75
C ASP A 282 -36.46 -22.57 54.17
N SER A 283 -36.46 -21.92 55.35
CA SER A 283 -35.28 -21.26 55.90
C SER A 283 -34.14 -22.22 56.28
N LYS A 284 -34.38 -23.53 56.42
CA LYS A 284 -33.33 -24.50 56.76
C LYS A 284 -32.51 -24.91 55.54
N ARG A 285 -33.14 -24.93 54.37
CA ARG A 285 -32.49 -25.24 53.09
C ARG A 285 -31.97 -23.99 52.39
N SER A 286 -32.56 -22.83 52.69
CA SER A 286 -32.10 -21.53 52.21
C SER A 286 -30.83 -21.07 52.92
N PHE A 287 -29.93 -20.40 52.21
CA PHE A 287 -28.71 -19.83 52.80
C PHE A 287 -28.24 -18.58 52.05
N LYS A 288 -27.33 -17.81 52.69
CA LYS A 288 -26.71 -16.62 52.11
C LYS A 288 -25.19 -16.69 52.22
N GLN A 289 -24.49 -16.17 51.20
CA GLN A 289 -23.03 -16.04 51.19
C GLN A 289 -22.60 -14.67 50.66
N ARG A 290 -21.38 -14.25 51.01
CA ARG A 290 -20.74 -13.05 50.45
C ARG A 290 -19.59 -13.47 49.55
N MET A 291 -19.78 -13.36 48.25
CA MET A 291 -18.80 -13.72 47.23
C MET A 291 -17.73 -12.64 47.05
N GLY A 292 -18.05 -11.36 47.27
CA GLY A 292 -17.11 -10.24 47.06
C GLY A 292 -15.75 -10.45 47.73
N VAL A 293 -15.75 -10.80 49.02
CA VAL A 293 -14.52 -11.06 49.79
C VAL A 293 -13.75 -12.27 49.26
N ALA A 294 -14.44 -13.33 48.84
CA ALA A 294 -13.79 -14.52 48.29
C ALA A 294 -13.15 -14.22 46.92
N LEU A 295 -13.80 -13.38 46.11
CA LEU A 295 -13.30 -12.92 44.82
C LEU A 295 -12.09 -12.00 44.97
N GLU A 296 -12.16 -11.00 45.85
CA GLU A 296 -11.05 -10.08 46.15
C GLU A 296 -9.79 -10.85 46.59
N ASN A 297 -9.93 -11.77 47.55
CA ASN A 297 -8.82 -12.57 48.06
C ASN A 297 -8.22 -13.52 47.00
N SER A 298 -9.04 -14.03 46.07
CA SER A 298 -8.59 -14.98 45.04
C SER A 298 -7.92 -14.26 43.85
N LEU A 299 -8.28 -13.00 43.60
CA LEU A 299 -7.77 -12.21 42.47
C LEU A 299 -6.56 -11.34 42.82
N ASP A 300 -6.34 -10.99 44.09
CA ASP A 300 -5.16 -10.23 44.56
C ASP A 300 -3.83 -10.95 44.21
N GLY A 301 -3.86 -12.29 44.11
CA GLY A 301 -2.72 -13.09 43.63
C GLY A 301 -2.41 -12.99 42.13
N PHE A 302 -3.35 -12.50 41.30
CA PHE A 302 -3.19 -12.35 39.85
C PHE A 302 -2.86 -10.91 39.42
N ILE A 303 -3.20 -9.91 40.23
CA ILE A 303 -2.94 -8.48 39.97
C ILE A 303 -2.32 -7.84 41.22
N PRO A 304 -1.03 -8.12 41.52
CA PRO A 304 -0.40 -7.72 42.77
C PRO A 304 -0.39 -6.18 42.93
N GLY A 305 -0.85 -5.71 44.09
CA GLY A 305 -0.73 -4.31 44.52
C GLY A 305 -1.89 -3.39 44.13
N SER A 306 -3.04 -3.93 43.70
CA SER A 306 -4.22 -3.13 43.35
C SER A 306 -5.34 -3.26 44.38
N SER A 307 -5.98 -2.14 44.74
CA SER A 307 -7.27 -2.20 45.45
C SER A 307 -8.33 -2.59 44.41
N VAL A 308 -8.58 -3.89 44.28
CA VAL A 308 -9.50 -4.43 43.29
C VAL A 308 -10.94 -4.20 43.76
N LEU A 309 -11.68 -3.31 43.10
CA LEU A 309 -13.11 -3.19 43.34
C LEU A 309 -13.85 -4.08 42.34
N ILE A 310 -14.50 -5.11 42.85
CA ILE A 310 -15.26 -6.09 42.05
C ILE A 310 -16.74 -5.78 42.15
N LYS A 311 -17.41 -5.65 41.01
CA LYS A 311 -18.87 -5.59 40.92
C LYS A 311 -19.40 -6.81 40.18
N VAL A 312 -20.41 -7.46 40.74
CA VAL A 312 -21.10 -8.57 40.07
C VAL A 312 -22.15 -7.99 39.14
N LEU A 313 -22.16 -8.45 37.88
CA LEU A 313 -23.08 -7.98 36.84
C LEU A 313 -24.19 -8.98 36.56
N ASP A 314 -23.88 -10.27 36.55
CA ASP A 314 -24.86 -11.35 36.33
C ASP A 314 -24.31 -12.68 36.88
N LEU A 315 -25.19 -13.63 37.15
CA LEU A 315 -24.85 -14.97 37.62
C LEU A 315 -25.74 -16.02 36.94
N TRP A 316 -25.14 -17.14 36.53
CA TRP A 316 -25.84 -18.25 35.93
C TRP A 316 -25.54 -19.59 36.64
N PRO A 317 -26.56 -20.38 37.01
CA PRO A 317 -26.36 -21.71 37.59
C PRO A 317 -25.98 -22.76 36.54
N LEU A 318 -24.95 -23.57 36.82
CA LEU A 318 -24.53 -24.69 35.98
C LEU A 318 -25.33 -25.94 36.38
N LYS A 319 -26.37 -26.29 35.62
CA LYS A 319 -27.33 -27.36 35.96
C LYS A 319 -26.93 -28.72 35.43
N GLN A 320 -26.10 -28.79 34.39
CA GLN A 320 -25.75 -30.04 33.72
C GLN A 320 -24.55 -30.76 34.33
N VAL A 321 -23.80 -30.07 35.19
CA VAL A 321 -22.65 -30.66 35.89
C VAL A 321 -23.15 -31.55 37.02
N SER A 322 -22.53 -32.73 37.19
CA SER A 322 -22.87 -33.70 38.23
C SER A 322 -22.71 -33.15 39.66
N GLU A 323 -21.80 -32.19 39.84
CA GLU A 323 -21.59 -31.49 41.09
C GLU A 323 -22.61 -30.37 41.31
N SER A 324 -23.32 -30.42 42.44
CA SER A 324 -24.27 -29.37 42.83
C SER A 324 -23.59 -28.12 43.36
N GLY A 325 -24.19 -26.95 43.07
CA GLY A 325 -23.80 -25.66 43.64
C GLY A 325 -22.69 -24.94 42.87
N LEU A 326 -22.59 -25.19 41.56
CA LEU A 326 -21.67 -24.51 40.65
C LEU A 326 -22.35 -23.36 39.91
N TYR A 327 -21.64 -22.23 39.83
CA TYR A 327 -22.15 -20.99 39.26
C TYR A 327 -21.09 -20.31 38.42
N LEU A 328 -21.50 -19.76 37.28
CA LEU A 328 -20.70 -18.87 36.45
C LEU A 328 -21.14 -17.43 36.70
N THR A 329 -20.21 -16.56 37.08
CA THR A 329 -20.51 -15.17 37.44
C THR A 329 -19.76 -14.21 36.53
N LEU A 330 -20.47 -13.25 35.94
CA LEU A 330 -19.90 -12.15 35.20
C LEU A 330 -19.56 -11.01 36.17
N CYS A 331 -18.30 -10.62 36.22
CA CYS A 331 -17.82 -9.56 37.11
C CYS A 331 -17.13 -8.44 36.33
N TYR A 332 -17.30 -7.22 36.82
CA TYR A 332 -16.58 -6.03 36.41
C TYR A 332 -15.49 -5.70 37.44
N LEU A 333 -14.29 -5.47 36.93
CA LEU A 333 -13.09 -5.15 37.68
C LEU A 333 -12.72 -3.69 37.43
N ASP A 334 -12.77 -2.87 38.47
CA ASP A 334 -12.17 -1.54 38.45
C ASP A 334 -10.79 -1.62 39.12
N SER A 335 -9.74 -1.41 38.32
CA SER A 335 -8.36 -1.38 38.81
C SER A 335 -7.84 0.06 38.77
N SER A 336 -7.96 0.77 39.89
CA SER A 336 -7.30 2.06 40.08
C SER A 336 -5.84 1.82 40.48
N TYR A 337 -4.93 1.78 39.51
CA TYR A 337 -3.49 1.76 39.80
C TYR A 337 -3.01 3.21 40.01
N HIS A 338 -2.31 3.47 41.13
CA HIS A 338 -1.53 4.71 41.28
C HIS A 338 -0.33 4.65 40.32
N HIS A 339 -0.50 5.07 39.07
CA HIS A 339 0.61 5.42 38.20
C HIS A 339 0.38 6.81 37.59
N HIS A 340 1.40 7.65 37.76
CA HIS A 340 1.39 9.08 37.44
C HIS A 340 1.54 9.40 35.94
N ASN A 341 1.31 8.42 35.04
CA ASN A 341 1.44 8.60 33.59
C ASN A 341 0.15 8.12 32.90
N ASP A 342 -0.31 8.90 31.92
CA ASP A 342 -1.60 8.92 31.19
C ASP A 342 -2.14 7.60 30.55
N ASP A 343 -1.63 6.42 30.88
CA ASP A 343 -2.19 5.15 30.38
C ASP A 343 -3.27 4.63 31.35
N GLY A 344 -4.52 4.92 30.98
CA GLY A 344 -5.70 4.91 31.85
C GLY A 344 -6.06 3.61 32.58
N ASN A 345 -6.92 3.78 33.60
CA ASN A 345 -7.59 2.72 34.36
C ASN A 345 -7.98 1.52 33.47
N GLN A 346 -7.43 0.34 33.75
CA GLN A 346 -7.78 -0.87 33.02
C GLN A 346 -9.02 -1.49 33.65
N ASN A 347 -10.18 -1.14 33.11
CA ASN A 347 -11.46 -1.76 33.47
C ASN A 347 -11.58 -3.13 32.78
N LEU A 348 -11.71 -4.22 33.53
CA LEU A 348 -11.73 -5.58 32.96
C LEU A 348 -13.06 -6.28 33.21
N LEU A 349 -13.54 -7.04 32.22
CA LEU A 349 -14.64 -7.98 32.39
C LEU A 349 -14.09 -9.39 32.53
N ILE A 350 -14.56 -10.11 33.53
CA ILE A 350 -14.11 -11.47 33.83
C ILE A 350 -15.31 -12.40 34.07
N LEU A 351 -15.16 -13.64 33.64
CA LEU A 351 -16.02 -14.75 34.02
C LEU A 351 -15.35 -15.54 35.14
N VAL A 352 -16.11 -15.81 36.20
CA VAL A 352 -15.62 -16.55 37.37
C VAL A 352 -16.50 -17.76 37.62
N THR A 353 -15.91 -18.94 37.58
CA THR A 353 -16.56 -20.19 37.95
C THR A 353 -16.33 -20.43 39.44
N MET A 354 -17.42 -20.62 40.19
CA MET A 354 -17.36 -20.78 41.64
C MET A 354 -18.34 -21.83 42.15
N LYS A 355 -17.97 -22.47 43.26
CA LYS A 355 -18.84 -23.33 44.05
C LYS A 355 -19.35 -22.55 45.25
N ILE A 356 -20.66 -22.45 45.38
CA ILE A 356 -21.30 -21.75 46.48
C ILE A 356 -22.22 -22.72 47.20
N ASN A 357 -21.99 -22.89 48.50
CA ASN A 357 -22.81 -23.74 49.35
C ASN A 357 -22.94 -23.12 50.76
N GLN A 358 -23.56 -23.85 51.67
CA GLN A 358 -23.71 -23.40 53.07
C GLN A 358 -22.36 -23.21 53.79
N THR A 359 -21.29 -23.89 53.36
CA THR A 359 -19.96 -23.79 53.99
C THR A 359 -19.15 -22.57 53.55
N GLY A 360 -19.41 -22.03 52.35
CA GLY A 360 -18.72 -20.85 51.84
C GLY A 360 -18.73 -20.75 50.32
N VAL A 361 -17.79 -19.95 49.81
CA VAL A 361 -17.57 -19.70 48.38
C VAL A 361 -16.16 -20.18 48.02
N LEU A 362 -16.05 -21.02 47.01
CA LEU A 362 -14.78 -21.51 46.47
C LEU A 362 -14.67 -21.11 44.99
N VAL A 363 -13.62 -20.39 44.62
CA VAL A 363 -13.33 -20.02 43.23
C VAL A 363 -12.55 -21.15 42.56
N TYR A 364 -13.06 -21.66 41.44
CA TYR A 364 -12.39 -22.71 40.66
C TYR A 364 -11.53 -22.15 39.55
N GLY A 365 -12.08 -21.24 38.75
CA GLY A 365 -11.41 -20.73 37.56
C GLY A 365 -11.86 -19.32 37.22
N THR A 366 -10.94 -18.54 36.66
CA THR A 366 -11.19 -17.18 36.18
C THR A 366 -10.80 -17.10 34.71
N HIS A 367 -11.60 -16.39 33.93
CA HIS A 367 -11.33 -16.14 32.53
C HIS A 367 -11.57 -14.66 32.22
N LYS A 368 -10.54 -14.02 31.67
CA LYS A 368 -10.60 -12.64 31.20
C LYS A 368 -11.16 -12.63 29.80
N LEU A 369 -12.28 -11.92 29.61
CA LEU A 369 -12.90 -11.75 28.30
C LEU A 369 -12.02 -10.87 27.38
N LEU A 370 -12.17 -11.03 26.07
CA LEU A 370 -11.54 -10.15 25.06
C LEU A 370 -11.72 -8.67 25.40
N LYS A 371 -10.70 -7.86 25.13
CA LYS A 371 -10.74 -6.41 25.40
C LYS A 371 -11.82 -5.75 24.54
N TYR A 372 -12.86 -5.26 25.21
CA TYR A 372 -13.90 -4.40 24.66
C TYR A 372 -13.49 -2.91 24.78
N ASN A 373 -14.12 -1.99 24.05
CA ASN A 373 -13.84 -0.55 24.19
C ASN A 373 -14.28 -0.07 25.58
N GLN A 374 -13.31 0.12 26.48
CA GLN A 374 -13.55 0.32 27.92
C GLN A 374 -14.17 1.68 28.30
N LYS A 375 -14.24 2.64 27.37
CA LYS A 375 -14.81 3.97 27.63
C LYS A 375 -16.34 3.95 27.87
N SER A 376 -17.03 2.85 27.51
CA SER A 376 -18.49 2.74 27.57
C SER A 376 -19.05 2.17 28.87
N ILE A 377 -18.31 1.38 29.67
CA ILE A 377 -18.92 0.65 30.82
C ILE A 377 -19.47 1.60 31.91
N ILE A 378 -18.86 2.79 32.04
CA ILE A 378 -19.23 3.80 33.04
C ILE A 378 -20.53 4.54 32.64
N TYR A 379 -20.93 4.48 31.36
CA TYR A 379 -22.07 5.20 30.78
C TYR A 379 -23.08 4.28 30.09
N LEU A 380 -23.06 2.97 30.36
CA LEU A 380 -23.96 2.03 29.68
C LEU A 380 -25.42 2.36 30.04
N ASP A 381 -26.19 2.79 29.05
CA ASP A 381 -27.65 2.77 29.13
C ASP A 381 -28.18 1.32 29.25
N SER A 382 -27.37 0.32 28.84
CA SER A 382 -27.73 -1.11 28.83
C SER A 382 -26.80 -1.97 29.70
N LYS A 383 -27.35 -2.70 30.68
CA LYS A 383 -26.55 -3.53 31.60
C LYS A 383 -26.07 -4.81 30.91
N PRO A 384 -24.80 -5.24 31.08
CA PRO A 384 -24.32 -6.49 30.52
C PRO A 384 -25.10 -7.71 31.04
N ARG A 385 -25.27 -8.72 30.18
CA ARG A 385 -26.06 -9.91 30.47
C ARG A 385 -25.30 -11.18 30.10
N LEU A 386 -25.43 -12.19 30.94
CA LEU A 386 -24.85 -13.50 30.73
C LEU A 386 -25.96 -14.50 30.37
N PHE A 387 -25.79 -15.19 29.24
CA PHE A 387 -26.65 -16.30 28.84
C PHE A 387 -25.84 -17.57 28.68
N LEU A 388 -26.41 -18.66 29.15
CA LEU A 388 -25.80 -19.98 29.05
C LEU A 388 -26.87 -21.02 28.68
N PRO A 389 -27.27 -21.08 27.41
CA PRO A 389 -28.25 -22.05 26.93
C PRO A 389 -27.73 -23.48 27.06
N SER A 390 -28.62 -24.45 27.28
CA SER A 390 -28.30 -25.89 27.26
C SER A 390 -27.65 -26.25 25.91
N PRO A 391 -26.47 -26.92 25.88
CA PRO A 391 -25.87 -27.75 26.93
C PRO A 391 -24.87 -27.07 27.89
N GLU A 392 -24.95 -25.75 28.07
CA GLU A 392 -24.09 -24.98 28.98
C GLU A 392 -22.58 -25.04 28.64
N THR A 393 -22.25 -25.28 27.37
CA THR A 393 -20.85 -25.37 26.89
C THR A 393 -20.27 -24.02 26.46
N THR A 394 -21.11 -23.09 26.01
CA THR A 394 -20.70 -21.78 25.47
C THR A 394 -21.45 -20.68 26.20
N ALA A 395 -20.72 -19.79 26.85
CA ALA A 395 -21.25 -18.56 27.43
C ALA A 395 -21.38 -17.48 26.35
N PHE A 396 -22.50 -16.79 26.39
CA PHE A 396 -22.75 -15.61 25.59
C PHE A 396 -22.87 -14.42 26.52
N VAL A 397 -22.03 -13.41 26.30
CA VAL A 397 -21.99 -12.19 27.09
C VAL A 397 -22.40 -11.02 26.19
N LEU A 398 -23.57 -10.45 26.47
CA LEU A 398 -24.10 -9.29 25.76
C LEU A 398 -23.66 -8.02 26.49
N ILE A 399 -22.98 -7.11 25.78
CA ILE A 399 -22.50 -5.81 26.29
C ILE A 399 -22.79 -4.76 25.21
N ASP A 400 -23.68 -3.81 25.49
CA ASP A 400 -24.16 -2.86 24.49
C ASP A 400 -24.56 -3.56 23.18
N ASN A 401 -23.91 -3.17 22.08
CA ASN A 401 -24.10 -3.67 20.73
C ASN A 401 -23.12 -4.81 20.37
N SER A 402 -22.42 -5.39 21.34
CA SER A 402 -21.47 -6.47 21.11
C SER A 402 -21.83 -7.73 21.90
N ILE A 403 -21.60 -8.88 21.28
CA ILE A 403 -21.82 -10.20 21.86
C ILE A 403 -20.49 -10.94 21.86
N ILE A 404 -20.02 -11.33 23.04
CA ILE A 404 -18.83 -12.17 23.19
C ILE A 404 -19.31 -13.62 23.38
N LEU A 405 -18.79 -14.52 22.54
CA LEU A 405 -19.03 -15.95 22.65
C LEU A 405 -17.76 -16.61 23.15
N THR A 406 -17.83 -17.35 24.26
CA THR A 406 -16.68 -18.06 24.81
C THR A 406 -17.07 -19.45 25.24
N ASP A 407 -16.23 -20.43 24.89
CA ASP A 407 -16.38 -21.77 25.42
C ASP A 407 -15.99 -21.82 26.90
N ILE A 408 -16.81 -22.48 27.71
CA ILE A 408 -16.55 -22.70 29.12
C ILE A 408 -15.81 -24.02 29.26
N ASP A 409 -14.60 -23.96 29.83
CA ASP A 409 -13.94 -25.17 30.29
C ASP A 409 -14.40 -25.46 31.72
N ILE A 410 -14.85 -26.69 31.98
CA ILE A 410 -15.28 -27.19 33.31
C ILE A 410 -14.37 -28.37 33.73
N SER A 411 -13.41 -28.76 32.89
CA SER A 411 -12.53 -29.91 33.16
C SER A 411 -11.70 -29.73 34.45
N TYR A 412 -11.34 -28.50 34.80
CA TYR A 412 -10.60 -28.19 36.02
C TYR A 412 -11.38 -28.45 37.31
N ILE A 413 -12.71 -28.63 37.25
CA ILE A 413 -13.50 -28.94 38.45
C ILE A 413 -13.09 -30.31 39.03
N HIS A 414 -12.66 -31.23 38.17
CA HIS A 414 -12.18 -32.55 38.56
C HIS A 414 -10.69 -32.58 38.94
N SER A 415 -9.91 -31.54 38.58
CA SER A 415 -8.52 -31.41 39.02
C SER A 415 -8.45 -30.72 40.39
N ARG A 416 -7.79 -31.36 41.36
CA ARG A 416 -7.75 -30.89 42.78
C ARG A 416 -6.96 -29.60 43.03
N SER A 417 -6.63 -28.86 41.99
CA SER A 417 -5.82 -27.65 42.04
C SER A 417 -6.72 -26.41 42.09
N THR A 418 -6.65 -25.64 43.16
CA THR A 418 -7.44 -24.42 43.37
C THR A 418 -6.89 -23.25 42.56
N GLY A 419 -7.77 -22.54 41.83
CA GLY A 419 -7.56 -21.17 41.36
C GLY A 419 -6.59 -20.99 40.19
N TYR A 420 -6.91 -21.52 39.00
CA TYR A 420 -6.18 -21.19 37.78
C TYR A 420 -6.96 -20.22 36.88
N TYR A 421 -6.23 -19.26 36.31
CA TYR A 421 -6.67 -18.61 35.08
C TYR A 421 -6.79 -19.67 33.99
N TYR A 422 -7.97 -19.81 33.38
CA TYR A 422 -8.12 -20.66 32.20
C TYR A 422 -8.21 -19.78 30.95
N LYS A 423 -7.44 -20.14 29.94
CA LYS A 423 -7.60 -19.58 28.59
C LYS A 423 -8.67 -20.42 27.89
N PRO A 424 -9.73 -19.80 27.33
CA PRO A 424 -10.80 -20.53 26.66
C PRO A 424 -10.24 -21.22 25.42
N ARG A 425 -10.89 -22.30 25.00
CA ARG A 425 -10.50 -23.05 23.79
C ARG A 425 -10.77 -22.24 22.52
N TRP A 426 -11.88 -21.50 22.55
CA TRP A 426 -12.35 -20.62 21.51
C TRP A 426 -13.11 -19.46 22.15
N GLU A 427 -12.86 -18.25 21.66
CA GLU A 427 -13.50 -17.01 22.07
C GLU A 427 -13.54 -16.08 20.88
N ASP A 428 -14.67 -15.43 20.65
CA ASP A 428 -14.94 -14.61 19.47
C ASP A 428 -15.94 -13.48 19.84
N ILE A 429 -15.92 -12.38 19.08
CA ILE A 429 -16.76 -11.19 19.30
C ILE A 429 -17.56 -10.82 18.05
N ILE A 430 -18.87 -10.70 18.23
CA ILE A 430 -19.80 -10.20 17.21
C ILE A 430 -20.17 -8.78 17.58
N SER A 431 -19.83 -7.82 16.72
CA SER A 431 -20.21 -6.41 16.92
C SER A 431 -21.34 -6.03 15.96
N LEU A 432 -22.38 -5.40 16.48
CA LEU A 432 -23.43 -4.77 15.68
C LEU A 432 -23.02 -3.33 15.37
N LYS A 433 -23.49 -2.81 14.22
CA LYS A 433 -23.27 -1.41 13.87
C LYS A 433 -23.93 -0.46 14.87
N SER A 434 -23.42 0.78 14.94
CA SER A 434 -23.88 1.78 15.91
C SER A 434 -25.34 2.22 15.72
N ASP A 435 -25.89 2.08 14.52
CA ASP A 435 -27.28 2.35 14.22
C ASP A 435 -28.22 1.24 14.71
N VAL A 436 -27.72 0.03 14.95
CA VAL A 436 -28.53 -1.10 15.39
C VAL A 436 -28.82 -0.99 16.89
N GLN A 437 -30.07 -0.69 17.25
CA GLN A 437 -30.49 -0.64 18.64
C GLN A 437 -31.10 -1.98 19.07
N ILE A 438 -30.50 -2.61 20.08
CA ILE A 438 -31.08 -3.80 20.72
C ILE A 438 -32.20 -3.33 21.65
N ILE A 439 -33.41 -3.83 21.40
CA ILE A 439 -34.61 -3.51 22.18
C ILE A 439 -35.03 -4.68 23.07
N GLY A 440 -34.64 -5.90 22.72
CA GLY A 440 -35.02 -7.09 23.48
C GLY A 440 -34.07 -8.26 23.30
N GLN A 441 -34.13 -9.18 24.25
CA GLN A 441 -33.18 -10.29 24.37
C GLN A 441 -33.89 -11.57 24.80
N GLY A 442 -33.31 -12.72 24.42
CA GLY A 442 -33.69 -14.05 24.89
C GLY A 442 -32.75 -15.11 24.36
N TYR A 443 -32.98 -16.36 24.75
CA TYR A 443 -32.12 -17.48 24.39
C TYR A 443 -32.96 -18.72 24.05
N GLU A 444 -32.38 -19.60 23.24
CA GLU A 444 -32.93 -20.91 22.90
C GLU A 444 -31.98 -22.00 23.35
N ASP A 445 -32.51 -22.98 24.09
CA ASP A 445 -31.81 -24.21 24.43
C ASP A 445 -31.68 -25.13 23.20
N LYS A 446 -30.63 -25.95 23.17
CA LYS A 446 -30.47 -26.98 22.14
C LYS A 446 -31.61 -28.00 22.23
N SER A 447 -32.25 -28.26 21.10
CA SER A 447 -33.27 -29.32 20.90
C SER A 447 -32.86 -30.25 19.75
N GLU A 448 -33.64 -31.31 19.49
CA GLU A 448 -33.38 -32.20 18.34
C GLU A 448 -33.41 -31.42 17.00
N ASP A 449 -34.27 -30.40 16.94
CA ASP A 449 -34.49 -29.61 15.74
C ASP A 449 -33.70 -28.31 15.71
N SER A 450 -33.12 -27.80 16.80
CA SER A 450 -32.46 -26.49 16.86
C SER A 450 -31.18 -26.50 17.69
N ASN A 451 -30.16 -25.78 17.24
CA ASN A 451 -28.97 -25.52 18.03
C ASN A 451 -29.21 -24.47 19.12
N SER A 452 -28.31 -24.40 20.10
CA SER A 452 -28.30 -23.36 21.13
C SER A 452 -28.08 -21.99 20.49
N SER A 453 -28.91 -21.01 20.83
CA SER A 453 -28.84 -19.69 20.21
C SER A 453 -29.27 -18.57 21.14
N ILE A 454 -28.89 -17.34 20.78
CA ILE A 454 -29.45 -16.12 21.34
C ILE A 454 -30.34 -15.46 20.30
N LEU A 455 -31.46 -14.91 20.77
CA LEU A 455 -32.35 -14.07 19.99
C LEU A 455 -32.25 -12.63 20.48
N LEU A 456 -31.88 -11.74 19.57
CA LEU A 456 -31.87 -10.29 19.78
C LEU A 456 -32.97 -9.66 18.94
N LEU A 457 -33.85 -8.92 19.58
CA LEU A 457 -34.83 -8.07 18.91
C LEU A 457 -34.18 -6.71 18.72
N THR A 458 -34.11 -6.24 17.48
CA THR A 458 -33.56 -4.92 17.15
C THR A 458 -34.64 -4.01 16.55
N GLY A 459 -34.52 -2.71 16.80
CA GLY A 459 -35.51 -1.73 16.32
C GLY A 459 -35.51 -1.54 14.80
N ASN A 460 -34.34 -1.56 14.17
CA ASN A 460 -34.17 -1.24 12.75
C ASN A 460 -33.74 -2.44 11.90
N SER A 461 -33.10 -3.45 12.49
CA SER A 461 -32.56 -4.62 11.77
C SER A 461 -33.38 -5.90 11.92
N GLY A 462 -34.51 -5.85 12.65
CA GLY A 462 -35.40 -6.97 12.91
C GLY A 462 -34.89 -7.97 13.96
N ALA A 463 -35.39 -9.20 13.93
CA ALA A 463 -35.01 -10.24 14.89
C ALA A 463 -33.75 -10.99 14.41
N LEU A 464 -32.66 -10.90 15.17
CA LEU A 464 -31.38 -11.52 14.90
C LEU A 464 -31.21 -12.77 15.76
N ARG A 465 -30.98 -13.91 15.13
CA ARG A 465 -30.69 -15.20 15.80
C ARG A 465 -29.22 -15.55 15.63
N ILE A 466 -28.50 -15.63 16.75
CA ILE A 466 -27.08 -15.99 16.85
C ILE A 466 -26.99 -17.45 17.29
N GLU A 467 -26.73 -18.34 16.33
CA GLU A 467 -26.70 -19.78 16.51
C GLU A 467 -25.28 -20.30 16.71
N ARG A 468 -25.02 -21.09 17.75
CA ARG A 468 -23.74 -21.80 17.98
C ARG A 468 -23.86 -23.24 17.52
N PHE A 469 -22.98 -23.66 16.60
CA PHE A 469 -22.95 -25.04 16.10
C PHE A 469 -22.36 -25.98 17.15
N PRO A 470 -22.80 -27.25 17.23
CA PRO A 470 -22.17 -28.23 18.09
C PRO A 470 -20.78 -28.57 17.57
N ASP A 471 -19.84 -28.78 18.48
CA ASP A 471 -18.50 -29.24 18.13
C ASP A 471 -18.53 -30.75 17.80
N ASP A 472 -17.90 -31.15 16.68
CA ASP A 472 -17.96 -32.53 16.15
C ASP A 472 -17.33 -33.59 17.08
N ASP A 473 -16.43 -33.19 18.00
CA ASP A 473 -15.79 -34.09 18.97
C ASP A 473 -15.19 -33.33 20.19
N PRO A 474 -15.73 -33.44 21.42
CA PRO A 474 -15.28 -32.64 22.57
C PRO A 474 -13.93 -33.10 23.19
N THR A 475 -13.40 -34.26 22.80
CA THR A 475 -12.26 -34.95 23.44
C THR A 475 -10.92 -34.84 22.70
N THR A 476 -10.92 -34.48 21.41
CA THR A 476 -9.74 -34.51 20.53
C THR A 476 -9.27 -33.14 20.02
N GLN A 477 -9.91 -32.05 20.42
CA GLN A 477 -9.69 -30.74 19.80
C GLN A 477 -8.44 -30.01 20.28
N SER A 478 -7.58 -29.67 19.32
CA SER A 478 -6.44 -28.76 19.48
C SER A 478 -6.90 -27.33 19.75
N LYS A 479 -6.12 -26.59 20.57
CA LYS A 479 -6.32 -25.14 20.76
C LYS A 479 -6.35 -24.45 19.39
N VAL A 480 -7.38 -23.64 19.12
CA VAL A 480 -7.49 -22.84 17.88
C VAL A 480 -6.35 -21.82 17.89
N SER A 481 -5.63 -21.69 16.77
CA SER A 481 -4.55 -20.71 16.69
C SER A 481 -5.13 -19.29 16.66
N PRO A 482 -4.44 -18.28 17.23
CA PRO A 482 -4.87 -16.89 17.10
C PRO A 482 -5.01 -16.44 15.64
N VAL A 483 -4.16 -16.96 14.74
CA VAL A 483 -4.20 -16.68 13.30
C VAL A 483 -5.53 -17.14 12.70
N ASP A 484 -6.03 -18.34 13.05
CA ASP A 484 -7.29 -18.88 12.52
C ASP A 484 -8.51 -18.04 12.92
N ILE A 485 -8.50 -17.44 14.12
CA ILE A 485 -9.58 -16.56 14.59
C ILE A 485 -9.60 -15.26 13.77
N VAL A 486 -8.44 -14.62 13.63
CA VAL A 486 -8.30 -13.40 12.81
C VAL A 486 -8.64 -13.68 11.35
N LYS A 487 -8.16 -14.80 10.81
CA LYS A 487 -8.51 -15.29 9.48
C LYS A 487 -10.03 -15.42 9.32
N SER A 488 -10.71 -16.10 10.25
CA SER A 488 -12.17 -16.29 10.17
C SER A 488 -12.92 -14.95 10.20
N HIS A 489 -12.47 -13.97 10.98
CA HIS A 489 -13.05 -12.63 10.96
C HIS A 489 -12.85 -11.92 9.62
N LEU A 490 -11.64 -11.99 9.05
CA LEU A 490 -11.35 -11.39 7.74
C LEU A 490 -12.19 -12.03 6.63
N GLU A 491 -12.38 -13.36 6.63
CA GLU A 491 -13.27 -14.04 5.69
C GLU A 491 -14.71 -13.52 5.83
N GLN A 492 -15.24 -13.45 7.05
CA GLN A 492 -16.57 -12.90 7.28
C GLN A 492 -16.69 -11.46 6.77
N ALA A 493 -15.67 -10.63 7.03
CA ALA A 493 -15.64 -9.23 6.62
C ALA A 493 -15.68 -9.06 5.10
N ILE A 494 -15.04 -9.95 4.34
CA ILE A 494 -14.98 -9.87 2.88
C ILE A 494 -16.24 -10.48 2.24
N PHE A 495 -16.65 -11.68 2.66
CA PHE A 495 -17.77 -12.39 2.05
C PHE A 495 -19.14 -11.82 2.47
N TYR A 496 -19.24 -11.24 3.67
CA TYR A 496 -20.47 -10.64 4.20
C TYR A 496 -20.38 -9.11 4.34
N ALA A 497 -19.43 -8.44 3.68
CA ALA A 497 -19.21 -7.00 3.75
C ALA A 497 -20.49 -6.15 3.56
N LYS A 498 -21.44 -6.65 2.75
CA LYS A 498 -22.70 -6.00 2.44
C LYS A 498 -23.77 -6.12 3.54
N SER A 499 -23.47 -6.80 4.64
CA SER A 499 -24.46 -6.95 5.72
C SER A 499 -24.84 -5.58 6.28
N SER A 500 -26.13 -5.35 6.49
CA SER A 500 -26.64 -4.07 7.00
C SER A 500 -26.39 -3.90 8.49
N SER A 501 -26.26 -4.99 9.26
CA SER A 501 -26.36 -4.96 10.72
C SER A 501 -25.07 -5.32 11.48
N ILE A 502 -24.12 -6.02 10.85
CA ILE A 502 -22.89 -6.49 11.50
C ILE A 502 -21.74 -5.52 11.19
N ASP A 503 -20.96 -5.21 12.22
CA ASP A 503 -19.68 -4.51 12.11
C ASP A 503 -18.55 -5.54 12.20
N PHE A 504 -17.75 -5.64 11.13
CA PHE A 504 -16.65 -6.59 11.01
C PHE A 504 -15.29 -5.99 11.38
N ASN A 505 -15.24 -4.72 11.78
CA ASN A 505 -13.97 -4.06 12.11
C ASN A 505 -13.45 -4.59 13.47
N LEU A 506 -12.27 -5.22 13.47
CA LEU A 506 -11.56 -5.53 14.72
C LEU A 506 -10.78 -4.28 15.12
N LYS A 507 -11.05 -3.72 16.30
CA LYS A 507 -10.40 -2.49 16.75
C LYS A 507 -8.93 -2.76 17.11
N GLU A 508 -8.04 -1.91 16.60
CA GLU A 508 -6.56 -2.05 16.51
C GLU A 508 -5.81 -2.56 17.77
N ASN A 509 -6.32 -2.34 18.98
CA ASN A 509 -5.53 -2.50 20.21
C ASN A 509 -5.40 -3.95 20.73
N THR A 510 -5.77 -4.96 19.94
CA THR A 510 -5.87 -6.36 20.40
C THR A 510 -5.00 -7.36 19.66
N ILE A 511 -4.49 -7.05 18.46
CA ILE A 511 -3.88 -8.06 17.57
C ILE A 511 -2.42 -7.69 17.25
N GLU A 512 -1.52 -8.67 17.36
CA GLU A 512 -0.13 -8.52 16.95
C GLU A 512 -0.02 -8.40 15.42
N SER A 513 0.79 -7.46 14.91
CA SER A 513 0.91 -7.19 13.47
C SER A 513 1.42 -8.39 12.66
N THR A 514 2.22 -9.28 13.27
CA THR A 514 2.73 -10.52 12.67
C THR A 514 1.60 -11.50 12.36
N ILE A 515 0.73 -11.77 13.35
CA ILE A 515 -0.45 -12.63 13.26
C ILE A 515 -1.44 -12.07 12.24
N LEU A 516 -1.62 -10.75 12.25
CA LEU A 516 -2.50 -10.06 11.29
C LEU A 516 -2.01 -10.24 9.85
N ASN A 517 -0.72 -10.01 9.59
CA ASN A 517 -0.13 -10.17 8.25
C ASN A 517 -0.24 -11.61 7.74
N GLU A 518 0.04 -12.59 8.59
CA GLU A 518 -0.09 -14.00 8.23
C GLU A 518 -1.54 -14.36 7.86
N ALA A 519 -2.52 -13.93 8.67
CA ALA A 519 -3.94 -14.15 8.41
C ALA A 519 -4.41 -13.48 7.10
N ILE A 520 -4.00 -12.23 6.85
CA ILE A 520 -4.34 -11.50 5.62
C ILE A 520 -3.85 -12.25 4.38
N ILE A 521 -2.59 -12.72 4.40
CA ILE A 521 -1.99 -13.45 3.28
C ILE A 521 -2.68 -14.81 3.08
N MET A 522 -3.04 -15.52 4.14
CA MET A 522 -3.79 -16.77 4.06
C MET A 522 -5.16 -16.57 3.39
N VAL A 523 -5.94 -15.56 3.82
CA VAL A 523 -7.25 -15.25 3.22
C VAL A 523 -7.09 -14.85 1.76
N ALA A 524 -6.12 -13.99 1.44
CA ALA A 524 -5.85 -13.58 0.07
C ALA A 524 -5.55 -14.78 -0.84
N ASN A 525 -4.67 -15.70 -0.39
CA ASN A 525 -4.34 -16.93 -1.11
C ASN A 525 -5.56 -17.84 -1.31
N GLU A 526 -6.42 -18.00 -0.32
CA GLU A 526 -7.63 -18.83 -0.42
C GLU A 526 -8.66 -18.25 -1.38
N VAL A 527 -8.83 -16.93 -1.40
CA VAL A 527 -9.67 -16.24 -2.40
C VAL A 527 -9.08 -16.40 -3.80
N PHE A 528 -7.77 -16.20 -3.95
CA PHE A 528 -7.09 -16.27 -5.24
C PHE A 528 -7.09 -17.68 -5.85
N THR A 529 -6.98 -18.71 -5.01
CA THR A 529 -7.02 -20.13 -5.41
C THR A 529 -8.43 -20.75 -5.37
N SER A 530 -9.47 -19.97 -5.03
CA SER A 530 -10.85 -20.44 -4.88
C SER A 530 -11.04 -21.61 -3.88
N ASN A 531 -10.13 -21.74 -2.92
CA ASN A 531 -10.14 -22.80 -1.90
C ASN A 531 -11.01 -22.45 -0.67
N SER A 532 -11.45 -21.20 -0.55
CA SER A 532 -12.32 -20.79 0.56
C SER A 532 -13.68 -21.48 0.49
N ILE A 533 -14.20 -21.88 1.66
CA ILE A 533 -15.50 -22.57 1.81
C ILE A 533 -16.66 -21.66 1.36
N TYR A 534 -16.50 -20.34 1.44
CA TYR A 534 -17.52 -19.37 1.05
C TYR A 534 -17.49 -19.03 -0.44
N PHE A 535 -16.48 -19.50 -1.18
CA PHE A 535 -16.38 -19.23 -2.60
C PHE A 535 -17.33 -20.16 -3.38
N PRO A 536 -18.14 -19.65 -4.32
CA PRO A 536 -19.07 -20.47 -5.09
C PRO A 536 -18.31 -21.46 -5.98
N GLN A 537 -18.39 -22.76 -5.67
CA GLN A 537 -17.69 -23.82 -6.43
C GLN A 537 -18.54 -24.40 -7.58
N ASP A 538 -19.87 -24.30 -7.49
CA ASP A 538 -20.79 -24.91 -8.44
C ASP A 538 -21.19 -23.92 -9.56
N ASN A 539 -20.77 -24.20 -10.79
CA ASN A 539 -21.21 -23.55 -12.04
C ASN A 539 -20.91 -22.06 -12.27
N ALA A 540 -19.98 -21.45 -11.54
CA ALA A 540 -19.55 -20.08 -11.85
C ALA A 540 -18.91 -19.99 -13.25
N ILE A 541 -19.35 -19.01 -14.05
CA ILE A 541 -18.70 -18.65 -15.31
C ILE A 541 -17.30 -18.11 -14.97
N ILE A 542 -16.27 -18.49 -15.72
CA ILE A 542 -14.87 -18.09 -15.47
C ILE A 542 -14.75 -16.56 -15.29
N SER A 543 -15.45 -15.78 -16.12
CA SER A 543 -15.48 -14.32 -16.04
C SER A 543 -16.05 -13.80 -14.72
N GLU A 544 -17.15 -14.37 -14.25
CA GLU A 544 -17.79 -13.98 -12.98
C GLU A 544 -16.90 -14.36 -11.79
N SER A 545 -16.25 -15.52 -11.85
CA SER A 545 -15.29 -15.96 -10.82
C SER A 545 -14.10 -15.01 -10.70
N LEU A 546 -13.49 -14.62 -11.82
CA LEU A 546 -12.34 -13.69 -11.82
C LEU A 546 -12.73 -12.28 -11.32
N GLN A 547 -13.90 -11.76 -11.74
CA GLN A 547 -14.42 -10.50 -11.21
C GLN A 547 -14.72 -10.56 -9.72
N LEU A 548 -15.29 -11.69 -9.25
CA LEU A 548 -15.55 -11.90 -7.83
C LEU A 548 -14.23 -11.91 -7.04
N LYS A 549 -13.18 -12.59 -7.53
CA LYS A 549 -11.84 -12.57 -6.90
C LYS A 549 -11.29 -11.15 -6.76
N SER A 550 -11.28 -10.39 -7.85
CA SER A 550 -10.80 -8.99 -7.84
C SER A 550 -11.62 -8.12 -6.87
N SER A 551 -12.95 -8.28 -6.87
CA SER A 551 -13.83 -7.54 -5.95
C SER A 551 -13.58 -7.88 -4.47
N LEU A 552 -13.43 -9.17 -4.13
CA LEU A 552 -13.19 -9.62 -2.75
C LEU A 552 -11.80 -9.20 -2.25
N LEU A 553 -10.77 -9.33 -3.08
CA LEU A 553 -9.41 -8.87 -2.75
C LEU A 553 -9.36 -7.34 -2.61
N GLY A 554 -10.06 -6.59 -3.47
CA GLY A 554 -10.19 -5.14 -3.33
C GLY A 554 -10.93 -4.71 -2.04
N GLN A 555 -11.94 -5.47 -1.62
CA GLN A 555 -12.60 -5.26 -0.33
C GLN A 555 -11.65 -5.53 0.84
N LEU A 556 -10.81 -6.56 0.75
CA LEU A 556 -9.77 -6.84 1.75
C LEU A 556 -8.75 -5.69 1.85
N VAL A 557 -8.29 -5.13 0.73
CA VAL A 557 -7.42 -3.94 0.73
C VAL A 557 -8.08 -2.75 1.42
N ASN A 558 -9.34 -2.47 1.12
CA ASN A 558 -10.09 -1.38 1.76
C ASN A 558 -10.26 -1.60 3.27
N LEU A 559 -10.58 -2.83 3.68
CA LEU A 559 -10.71 -3.20 5.09
C LEU A 559 -9.39 -3.02 5.84
N VAL A 560 -8.28 -3.47 5.26
CA VAL A 560 -6.96 -3.41 5.88
C VAL A 560 -6.46 -1.97 5.95
N SER A 561 -6.58 -1.21 4.87
CA SER A 561 -6.14 0.20 4.84
C SER A 561 -6.95 1.11 5.77
N THR A 562 -8.24 0.82 5.99
CA THR A 562 -9.09 1.61 6.88
C THR A 562 -8.85 1.28 8.36
N ASN A 563 -8.68 0.00 8.69
CA ASN A 563 -8.63 -0.46 10.07
C ASN A 563 -7.22 -0.72 10.61
N TYR A 564 -6.21 -0.92 9.75
CA TYR A 564 -4.85 -1.28 10.13
C TYR A 564 -3.80 -0.61 9.23
N PRO A 565 -3.68 0.74 9.28
CA PRO A 565 -2.75 1.48 8.44
C PRO A 565 -1.28 1.16 8.72
N ASN A 566 -0.94 0.69 9.93
CA ASN A 566 0.45 0.48 10.35
C ASN A 566 0.85 -1.00 10.31
N GLY A 567 1.96 -1.31 9.61
CA GLY A 567 2.60 -2.63 9.66
C GLY A 567 2.01 -3.70 8.73
N THR A 568 1.03 -3.36 7.88
CA THR A 568 0.35 -4.28 6.93
C THR A 568 0.74 -4.05 5.46
N GLU A 569 1.64 -3.10 5.20
CA GLU A 569 2.00 -2.64 3.87
C GLU A 569 2.47 -3.76 2.93
N LEU A 570 3.30 -4.70 3.43
CA LEU A 570 3.79 -5.84 2.65
C LEU A 570 2.66 -6.80 2.23
N ALA A 571 1.69 -7.04 3.12
CA ALA A 571 0.55 -7.90 2.83
C ALA A 571 -0.39 -7.24 1.82
N VAL A 572 -0.64 -5.92 1.97
CA VAL A 572 -1.43 -5.14 1.00
C VAL A 572 -0.80 -5.18 -0.39
N TYR A 573 0.53 -5.04 -0.48
CA TYR A 573 1.23 -5.15 -1.77
C TYR A 573 0.99 -6.50 -2.45
N GLN A 574 1.16 -7.60 -1.72
CA GLN A 574 0.91 -8.94 -2.24
C GLN A 574 -0.54 -9.11 -2.70
N ILE A 575 -1.51 -8.53 -1.99
CA ILE A 575 -2.91 -8.56 -2.44
C ILE A 575 -3.08 -7.79 -3.76
N ILE A 576 -2.44 -6.63 -3.92
CA ILE A 576 -2.53 -5.87 -5.18
C ILE A 576 -1.93 -6.67 -6.34
N ASP A 577 -0.81 -7.36 -6.14
CA ASP A 577 -0.23 -8.28 -7.14
C ASP A 577 -1.24 -9.34 -7.59
N MET A 578 -1.97 -9.92 -6.64
CA MET A 578 -3.02 -10.91 -6.92
C MET A 578 -4.23 -10.30 -7.64
N ILE A 579 -4.60 -9.06 -7.32
CA ILE A 579 -5.67 -8.32 -8.03
C ILE A 579 -5.25 -8.07 -9.49
N GLU A 580 -4.03 -7.58 -9.72
CA GLU A 580 -3.50 -7.34 -11.07
C GLU A 580 -3.51 -8.61 -11.93
N LYS A 581 -3.08 -9.75 -11.35
CA LYS A 581 -3.12 -11.05 -12.02
C LYS A 581 -4.55 -11.51 -12.32
N ALA A 582 -5.50 -11.30 -11.40
CA ALA A 582 -6.90 -11.67 -11.60
C ALA A 582 -7.57 -10.83 -12.70
N ASP A 583 -7.34 -9.51 -12.70
CA ASP A 583 -7.91 -8.61 -13.71
C ASP A 583 -7.25 -8.80 -15.08
N THR A 584 -5.93 -9.00 -15.13
CA THR A 584 -5.23 -9.36 -16.39
C THR A 584 -5.78 -10.68 -16.95
N SER A 585 -5.99 -11.67 -16.09
CA SER A 585 -6.58 -12.96 -16.47
C SER A 585 -8.01 -12.82 -16.98
N PHE A 586 -8.80 -11.93 -16.39
CA PHE A 586 -10.18 -11.66 -16.83
C PHE A 586 -10.21 -11.10 -18.26
N GLN A 587 -9.38 -10.09 -18.54
CA GLN A 587 -9.30 -9.45 -19.85
C GLN A 587 -8.72 -10.39 -20.91
N PHE A 588 -7.71 -11.17 -20.52
CA PHE A 588 -7.14 -12.21 -21.36
C PHE A 588 -8.19 -13.26 -21.72
N TRP A 589 -8.95 -13.76 -20.75
CA TRP A 589 -10.03 -14.71 -20.98
C TRP A 589 -11.14 -14.13 -21.86
N GLN A 590 -11.52 -12.88 -21.66
CA GLN A 590 -12.54 -12.22 -22.49
C GLN A 590 -12.12 -12.20 -23.97
N SER A 591 -10.85 -11.90 -24.24
CA SER A 591 -10.29 -11.86 -25.59
C SER A 591 -10.16 -13.26 -26.22
N VAL A 592 -9.80 -14.27 -25.44
CA VAL A 592 -9.65 -15.67 -25.92
C VAL A 592 -11.00 -16.35 -26.12
N SER A 593 -11.97 -16.12 -25.22
CA SER A 593 -13.28 -16.79 -25.23
C SER A 593 -14.13 -16.47 -26.47
N ALA A 594 -13.86 -15.35 -27.14
CA ALA A 594 -14.53 -14.95 -28.37
C ALA A 594 -14.23 -15.89 -29.57
N ASN A 595 -13.15 -16.68 -29.52
CA ASN A 595 -12.73 -17.54 -30.63
C ASN A 595 -12.43 -18.98 -30.17
N GLY A 596 -13.15 -19.95 -30.73
CA GLY A 596 -13.01 -21.36 -30.38
C GLY A 596 -11.60 -21.94 -30.65
N SER A 597 -10.89 -21.46 -31.66
CA SER A 597 -9.52 -21.92 -31.95
C SER A 597 -8.52 -21.45 -30.89
N TYR A 598 -8.68 -20.24 -30.36
CA TYR A 598 -7.81 -19.69 -29.33
C TYR A 598 -7.95 -20.46 -28.01
N LYS A 599 -9.17 -20.91 -27.67
CA LYS A 599 -9.40 -21.77 -26.50
C LYS A 599 -8.63 -23.09 -26.60
N ASN A 600 -8.54 -23.69 -27.78
CA ASN A 600 -7.78 -24.94 -27.98
C ASN A 600 -6.27 -24.73 -27.86
N TRP A 601 -5.73 -23.66 -28.45
CA TRP A 601 -4.31 -23.33 -28.30
C TRP A 601 -3.94 -22.97 -26.88
N LEU A 602 -4.84 -22.27 -26.15
CA LEU A 602 -4.64 -21.98 -24.74
C LEU A 602 -4.55 -23.27 -23.91
N LYS A 603 -5.40 -24.26 -24.21
CA LYS A 603 -5.34 -25.58 -23.56
C LYS A 603 -3.99 -26.26 -23.77
N GLU A 604 -3.42 -26.22 -24.98
CA GLU A 604 -2.09 -26.76 -25.28
C GLU A 604 -1.00 -26.02 -24.48
N VAL A 605 -1.03 -24.69 -24.48
CA VAL A 605 -0.03 -23.86 -23.77
C VAL A 605 -0.07 -24.08 -22.25
N ILE A 606 -1.25 -24.21 -21.66
CA ILE A 606 -1.40 -24.52 -20.22
C ILE A 606 -0.76 -25.86 -19.87
N ILE A 607 -0.88 -26.86 -20.75
CA ILE A 607 -0.24 -28.17 -20.57
C ILE A 607 1.28 -28.05 -20.70
N GLU A 608 1.78 -27.30 -21.69
CA GLU A 608 3.21 -27.08 -21.94
C GLU A 608 3.90 -26.32 -20.80
N CYS A 609 3.22 -25.34 -20.18
CA CYS A 609 3.74 -24.55 -19.06
C CYS A 609 3.69 -25.29 -17.71
N GLY A 610 3.31 -26.57 -17.69
CA GLY A 610 3.34 -27.42 -16.49
C GLY A 610 2.16 -27.20 -15.53
N GLY A 611 1.02 -26.71 -16.02
CA GLY A 611 -0.08 -26.23 -15.18
C GLY A 611 -0.97 -27.29 -14.51
N ILE A 612 -0.93 -28.58 -14.87
CA ILE A 612 -1.94 -29.55 -14.37
C ILE A 612 -1.37 -30.97 -14.20
N VAL A 613 -1.53 -31.55 -13.02
CA VAL A 613 -1.17 -32.96 -12.69
C VAL A 613 -2.36 -33.91 -12.91
N ASN A 614 -3.60 -33.42 -12.97
CA ASN A 614 -4.80 -34.25 -13.06
C ASN A 614 -5.40 -34.28 -14.48
N GLN A 615 -5.14 -35.36 -15.22
CA GLN A 615 -5.71 -35.64 -16.56
C GLN A 615 -7.21 -36.01 -16.52
N ASN A 616 -7.87 -35.93 -15.37
CA ASN A 616 -9.17 -36.56 -15.13
C ASN A 616 -10.37 -35.61 -15.04
N ASP A 617 -10.21 -34.28 -15.16
CA ASP A 617 -11.33 -33.32 -15.04
C ASP A 617 -11.71 -32.61 -16.36
N ASN A 618 -13.02 -32.38 -16.51
CA ASN A 618 -13.71 -32.04 -17.75
C ASN A 618 -13.47 -30.61 -18.31
N ASP A 619 -12.63 -29.75 -17.73
CA ASP A 619 -12.19 -28.49 -18.37
C ASP A 619 -10.88 -27.93 -17.77
N ILE A 620 -9.74 -28.34 -18.34
CA ILE A 620 -8.36 -27.84 -18.02
C ILE A 620 -8.27 -26.31 -17.94
N VAL A 621 -8.98 -25.61 -18.81
CA VAL A 621 -8.94 -24.15 -18.87
C VAL A 621 -9.66 -23.55 -17.67
N LYS A 622 -10.78 -24.15 -17.25
CA LYS A 622 -11.51 -23.72 -16.06
C LYS A 622 -10.67 -23.90 -14.81
N ASP A 623 -10.02 -25.05 -14.66
CA ASP A 623 -9.15 -25.35 -13.52
C ASP A 623 -8.04 -24.29 -13.38
N PHE A 624 -7.33 -23.99 -14.48
CA PHE A 624 -6.28 -22.97 -14.49
C PHE A 624 -6.75 -21.61 -13.96
N PHE A 625 -7.86 -21.06 -14.48
CA PHE A 625 -8.38 -19.76 -14.02
C PHE A 625 -8.96 -19.79 -12.60
N THR A 626 -9.27 -20.98 -12.06
CA THR A 626 -9.73 -21.14 -10.68
C THR A 626 -8.60 -21.29 -9.67
N THR A 627 -7.55 -22.05 -9.96
CA THR A 627 -6.56 -22.48 -8.94
C THR A 627 -5.13 -22.04 -9.25
N HIS A 628 -4.77 -21.84 -10.52
CA HIS A 628 -3.37 -21.70 -10.97
C HIS A 628 -3.04 -20.34 -11.60
N LEU A 629 -3.65 -19.26 -11.11
CA LEU A 629 -3.43 -17.90 -11.61
C LEU A 629 -2.02 -17.33 -11.35
N GLN A 630 -1.19 -17.98 -10.54
CA GLN A 630 0.17 -17.49 -10.26
C GLN A 630 1.08 -17.49 -11.48
N SER A 631 0.90 -18.43 -12.42
CA SER A 631 1.74 -18.59 -13.61
C SER A 631 1.18 -17.88 -14.85
N ILE A 632 0.27 -16.91 -14.67
CA ILE A 632 -0.37 -16.19 -15.77
C ILE A 632 0.63 -15.46 -16.68
N ASP A 633 1.72 -14.95 -16.15
CA ASP A 633 2.84 -14.36 -16.88
C ASP A 633 3.47 -15.34 -17.89
N THR A 634 3.78 -16.55 -17.43
CA THR A 634 4.40 -17.58 -18.27
C THR A 634 3.43 -18.10 -19.34
N VAL A 635 2.15 -18.25 -18.98
CA VAL A 635 1.09 -18.70 -19.89
C VAL A 635 0.80 -17.62 -20.93
N LEU A 636 0.69 -16.36 -20.54
CA LEU A 636 0.49 -15.24 -21.47
C LEU A 636 1.66 -15.12 -22.44
N SER A 637 2.90 -15.18 -21.94
CA SER A 637 4.11 -15.14 -22.78
C SER A 637 4.13 -16.26 -23.81
N SER A 638 3.89 -17.49 -23.37
CA SER A 638 3.91 -18.67 -24.23
C SER A 638 2.74 -18.68 -25.22
N PHE A 639 1.59 -18.15 -24.82
CA PHE A 639 0.43 -18.00 -25.70
C PHE A 639 0.69 -17.00 -26.82
N VAL A 640 1.35 -15.88 -26.53
CA VAL A 640 1.77 -14.91 -27.57
C VAL A 640 2.69 -15.57 -28.59
N LEU A 641 3.69 -16.35 -28.15
CA LEU A 641 4.59 -17.09 -29.06
C LEU A 641 3.82 -18.12 -29.92
N LYS A 642 2.80 -18.77 -29.36
CA LYS A 642 1.92 -19.69 -30.09
C LYS A 642 1.07 -18.96 -31.14
N LEU A 643 0.59 -17.76 -30.85
CA LEU A 643 -0.13 -16.91 -31.82
C LEU A 643 0.78 -16.48 -32.98
N GLU A 644 2.05 -16.14 -32.70
CA GLU A 644 3.04 -15.83 -33.75
C GLU A 644 3.29 -17.05 -34.65
N THR A 645 3.47 -18.23 -34.06
CA THR A 645 3.72 -19.47 -34.80
C THR A 645 2.55 -19.83 -35.74
N ASN A 646 1.32 -19.49 -35.35
CA ASN A 646 0.11 -19.76 -36.11
C ASN A 646 -0.29 -18.64 -37.10
N ASN A 647 0.58 -17.63 -37.32
CA ASN A 647 0.36 -16.49 -38.23
C ASN A 647 -0.94 -15.70 -37.96
N VAL A 648 -1.30 -15.49 -36.70
CA VAL A 648 -2.40 -14.60 -36.34
C VAL A 648 -2.01 -13.14 -36.64
N SER A 649 -2.99 -12.30 -37.03
CA SER A 649 -2.75 -10.89 -37.33
C SER A 649 -2.11 -10.15 -36.15
N GLU A 650 -1.06 -9.39 -36.43
CA GLU A 650 -0.28 -8.64 -35.42
C GLU A 650 -1.15 -7.63 -34.65
N ASP A 651 -2.17 -7.00 -35.29
CA ASP A 651 -3.12 -6.07 -34.63
C ASP A 651 -4.03 -6.74 -33.58
N ILE A 652 -4.29 -8.05 -33.74
CA ILE A 652 -5.06 -8.82 -32.76
C ILE A 652 -4.18 -9.11 -31.54
N ILE A 653 -2.91 -9.48 -31.76
CA ILE A 653 -1.96 -9.80 -30.70
C ILE A 653 -1.65 -8.54 -29.87
N SER A 654 -1.40 -7.42 -30.53
CA SER A 654 -1.18 -6.12 -29.86
C SER A 654 -2.39 -5.69 -29.04
N SER A 655 -3.60 -5.78 -29.62
CA SER A 655 -4.83 -5.39 -28.92
C SER A 655 -5.09 -6.26 -27.69
N LEU A 656 -4.81 -7.57 -27.76
CA LEU A 656 -4.95 -8.49 -26.65
C LEU A 656 -3.95 -8.17 -25.53
N LEU A 657 -2.68 -7.96 -25.85
CA LEU A 657 -1.64 -7.65 -24.87
C LEU A 657 -1.89 -6.31 -24.18
N VAL A 658 -2.18 -5.26 -24.96
CA VAL A 658 -2.42 -3.92 -24.41
C VAL A 658 -3.66 -3.89 -23.57
N THR A 659 -4.77 -4.44 -24.04
CA THR A 659 -6.03 -4.40 -23.27
C THR A 659 -5.86 -5.17 -21.96
N SER A 660 -5.21 -6.33 -21.99
CA SER A 660 -5.00 -7.15 -20.80
C SER A 660 -4.10 -6.46 -19.77
N LEU A 661 -2.98 -5.86 -20.20
CA LEU A 661 -2.05 -5.19 -19.30
C LEU A 661 -2.56 -3.81 -18.86
N TYR A 662 -3.21 -3.05 -19.73
CA TYR A 662 -3.73 -1.72 -19.39
C TYR A 662 -4.83 -1.79 -18.34
N GLU A 663 -5.85 -2.61 -18.58
CA GLU A 663 -6.97 -2.78 -17.64
C GLU A 663 -6.53 -3.58 -16.40
N GLY A 664 -5.60 -4.52 -16.55
CA GLY A 664 -5.13 -5.39 -15.47
C GLY A 664 -4.11 -4.76 -14.53
N THR A 665 -3.06 -4.12 -15.05
CA THR A 665 -1.94 -3.61 -14.24
C THR A 665 -2.01 -2.10 -14.03
N TYR A 666 -2.13 -1.31 -15.11
CA TYR A 666 -2.07 0.16 -15.02
C TYR A 666 -3.30 0.78 -14.32
N GLN A 667 -4.52 0.31 -14.60
CA GLN A 667 -5.71 0.84 -13.88
C GLN A 667 -5.65 0.56 -12.37
N ASN A 668 -5.12 -0.61 -11.99
CA ASN A 668 -4.95 -0.97 -10.59
C ASN A 668 -3.85 -0.14 -9.91
N GLU A 669 -2.76 0.16 -10.61
CA GLU A 669 -1.76 1.12 -10.13
C GLU A 669 -2.40 2.48 -9.83
N LYS A 670 -3.15 3.04 -10.78
CA LYS A 670 -3.82 4.34 -10.61
C LYS A 670 -4.75 4.34 -9.39
N LYS A 671 -5.49 3.24 -9.21
CA LYS A 671 -6.44 3.06 -8.10
C LYS A 671 -5.75 2.96 -6.73
N TYR A 672 -4.60 2.26 -6.65
CA TYR A 672 -3.90 1.99 -5.38
C TYR A 672 -2.56 2.74 -5.22
N SER A 673 -2.31 3.75 -6.05
CA SER A 673 -1.06 4.54 -6.10
C SER A 673 -0.60 5.07 -4.74
N GLN A 674 -1.54 5.59 -3.93
CA GLN A 674 -1.24 6.10 -2.59
C GLN A 674 -0.71 5.02 -1.65
N LEU A 675 -1.25 3.81 -1.73
CA LEU A 675 -0.87 2.67 -0.88
C LEU A 675 0.47 2.07 -1.30
N ARG A 676 0.84 2.15 -2.59
CA ARG A 676 2.13 1.66 -3.11
C ARG A 676 3.32 2.58 -2.85
N SER A 677 3.08 3.85 -2.50
CA SER A 677 4.16 4.82 -2.27
C SER A 677 5.14 4.43 -1.15
N PHE A 678 4.72 3.56 -0.23
CA PHE A 678 5.47 3.20 0.97
C PHE A 678 6.46 2.02 0.78
N LEU A 679 6.27 1.16 -0.23
CA LEU A 679 7.13 -0.03 -0.44
C LEU A 679 7.49 -0.27 -1.91
N LYS A 680 8.79 -0.41 -2.17
CA LYS A 680 9.38 -0.74 -3.48
C LYS A 680 9.39 -2.26 -3.64
N ALA A 681 8.46 -2.82 -4.40
CA ALA A 681 8.33 -4.26 -4.51
C ALA A 681 8.28 -4.74 -5.97
N ASN A 682 8.54 -6.05 -6.14
CA ASN A 682 8.80 -6.68 -7.43
C ASN A 682 7.53 -6.71 -8.28
N LEU A 683 7.60 -6.19 -9.51
CA LEU A 683 6.55 -6.39 -10.50
C LEU A 683 6.60 -7.85 -10.97
N TRP A 684 5.50 -8.59 -10.87
CA TRP A 684 5.44 -10.01 -11.28
C TRP A 684 5.78 -10.24 -12.76
N THR A 685 5.73 -9.21 -13.60
CA THR A 685 6.09 -9.29 -15.01
C THR A 685 7.59 -9.21 -15.29
N LEU A 686 8.42 -8.88 -14.29
CA LEU A 686 9.88 -8.74 -14.45
C LEU A 686 10.58 -10.07 -14.76
N ASP A 687 9.98 -11.18 -14.34
CA ASP A 687 10.54 -12.51 -14.53
C ASP A 687 10.35 -13.04 -15.97
N THR A 688 9.61 -12.31 -16.82
CA THR A 688 9.28 -12.73 -18.19
C THR A 688 9.66 -11.70 -19.25
N ASN A 689 9.71 -12.14 -20.52
CA ASN A 689 10.01 -11.28 -21.67
C ASN A 689 8.80 -10.44 -22.15
N LEU A 690 7.69 -10.40 -21.39
CA LEU A 690 6.46 -9.71 -21.78
C LEU A 690 6.68 -8.23 -22.11
N LEU A 691 7.52 -7.55 -21.33
CA LEU A 691 7.84 -6.14 -21.57
C LEU A 691 8.54 -5.91 -22.92
N PHE A 692 9.48 -6.80 -23.26
CA PHE A 692 10.22 -6.72 -24.51
C PHE A 692 9.33 -7.06 -25.71
N GLU A 693 8.46 -8.07 -25.58
CA GLU A 693 7.49 -8.41 -26.62
C GLU A 693 6.48 -7.28 -26.82
N LEU A 694 5.97 -6.66 -25.75
CA LEU A 694 5.07 -5.51 -25.86
C LEU A 694 5.71 -4.35 -26.64
N ASN A 695 6.99 -4.04 -26.35
CA ASN A 695 7.74 -3.02 -27.07
C ASN A 695 8.01 -3.40 -28.54
N LYS A 696 8.25 -4.68 -28.83
CA LYS A 696 8.41 -5.19 -30.20
C LYS A 696 7.14 -4.98 -31.03
N TYR A 697 5.96 -5.25 -30.46
CA TYR A 697 4.70 -4.97 -31.16
C TYR A 697 4.44 -3.47 -31.29
N PHE A 698 4.73 -2.68 -30.26
CA PHE A 698 4.61 -1.23 -30.32
C PHE A 698 5.44 -0.62 -31.47
N THR A 699 6.72 -0.99 -31.56
CA THR A 699 7.64 -0.47 -32.58
C THR A 699 7.26 -0.90 -33.99
N LYS A 700 6.69 -2.11 -34.15
CA LYS A 700 6.15 -2.57 -35.43
C LYS A 700 4.88 -1.82 -35.86
N GLU A 701 3.93 -1.60 -34.95
CA GLU A 701 2.73 -0.83 -35.27
C GLU A 701 3.06 0.62 -35.63
N CYS A 702 3.99 1.24 -34.90
CA CYS A 702 4.43 2.61 -35.19
C CYS A 702 5.35 2.71 -36.42
N GLY A 703 6.09 1.64 -36.75
CA GLY A 703 7.04 1.60 -37.87
C GLY A 703 6.41 1.49 -39.26
N THR A 704 5.11 1.22 -39.36
CA THR A 704 4.40 1.05 -40.65
C THR A 704 3.97 2.35 -41.34
N GLU A 705 4.31 3.53 -40.80
CA GLU A 705 4.03 4.84 -41.42
C GLU A 705 5.23 5.49 -42.15
N THR A 706 6.17 4.71 -42.70
CA THR A 706 7.07 5.24 -43.75
C THR A 706 6.35 5.25 -45.10
N GLY A 707 5.36 6.13 -45.23
CA GLY A 707 4.59 6.36 -46.44
C GLY A 707 3.98 7.76 -46.38
N ALA A 708 4.73 8.74 -46.88
CA ALA A 708 4.29 10.12 -46.97
C ALA A 708 2.88 10.25 -47.59
N GLY A 709 2.00 10.96 -46.90
CA GLY A 709 0.81 11.59 -47.48
C GLY A 709 -0.45 10.73 -47.51
N ASN A 710 -1.22 10.73 -46.42
CA ASN A 710 -2.63 11.12 -46.44
C ASN A 710 -3.18 11.22 -45.02
N GLY A 711 -3.65 12.42 -44.66
CA GLY A 711 -4.30 12.66 -43.38
C GLY A 711 -5.65 11.92 -43.25
N ASN A 712 -6.05 11.78 -41.99
CA ASN A 712 -7.44 11.68 -41.51
C ASN A 712 -8.09 10.30 -41.35
N ALA A 713 -7.35 9.21 -41.11
CA ALA A 713 -8.02 7.98 -40.64
C ALA A 713 -7.17 7.03 -39.78
N THR A 714 -6.41 7.51 -38.80
CA THR A 714 -6.19 6.64 -37.62
C THR A 714 -7.52 6.56 -36.88
N SER A 715 -8.13 5.39 -36.87
CA SER A 715 -9.39 5.18 -36.14
C SER A 715 -9.22 5.64 -34.69
N THR A 716 -10.28 6.17 -34.06
CA THR A 716 -10.25 6.57 -32.65
C THR A 716 -9.75 5.44 -31.73
N GLN A 717 -10.00 4.19 -32.11
CA GLN A 717 -9.51 2.99 -31.43
C GLN A 717 -7.99 2.82 -31.53
N THR A 718 -7.38 3.07 -32.69
CA THR A 718 -5.92 3.02 -32.87
C THR A 718 -5.23 4.06 -32.00
N LYS A 719 -5.79 5.27 -31.93
CA LYS A 719 -5.27 6.34 -31.05
C LYS A 719 -5.32 5.96 -29.58
N LEU A 720 -6.44 5.38 -29.12
CA LEU A 720 -6.56 4.90 -27.74
C LEU A 720 -5.58 3.75 -27.43
N LYS A 721 -5.42 2.80 -28.37
CA LYS A 721 -4.43 1.72 -28.23
C LYS A 721 -3.01 2.27 -28.04
N LEU A 722 -2.59 3.26 -28.85
CA LEU A 722 -1.28 3.92 -28.75
C LEU A 722 -1.06 4.59 -27.37
N ILE A 723 -2.08 5.24 -26.83
CA ILE A 723 -2.04 5.85 -25.48
C ILE A 723 -1.84 4.77 -24.42
N HIS A 724 -2.66 3.72 -24.46
CA HIS A 724 -2.60 2.62 -23.50
C HIS A 724 -1.24 1.90 -23.54
N PHE A 725 -0.68 1.69 -24.74
CA PHE A 725 0.67 1.16 -24.91
C PHE A 725 1.72 1.98 -24.16
N CYS A 726 1.72 3.31 -24.38
CA CYS A 726 2.69 4.19 -23.77
C CYS A 726 2.53 4.22 -22.25
N GLN A 727 1.30 4.27 -21.74
CA GLN A 727 1.01 4.26 -20.30
C GLN A 727 1.53 2.98 -19.63
N VAL A 728 1.25 1.81 -20.20
CA VAL A 728 1.74 0.53 -19.68
C VAL A 728 3.27 0.46 -19.78
N LEU A 729 3.87 0.80 -20.92
CA LEU A 729 5.33 0.74 -21.09
C LEU A 729 6.06 1.64 -20.09
N TYR A 730 5.60 2.87 -19.88
CA TYR A 730 6.16 3.78 -18.88
C TYR A 730 5.99 3.26 -17.45
N TYR A 731 4.80 2.77 -17.09
CA TYR A 731 4.55 2.22 -15.77
C TYR A 731 5.48 1.05 -15.46
N MET A 732 5.48 0.04 -16.33
CA MET A 732 6.16 -1.22 -16.11
C MET A 732 7.68 -1.03 -16.07
N THR A 733 8.23 -0.16 -16.92
CA THR A 733 9.67 0.16 -16.91
C THR A 733 10.11 0.95 -15.71
N ASN A 734 9.38 2.00 -15.33
CA ASN A 734 9.76 2.80 -14.17
C ASN A 734 9.64 1.99 -12.88
N SER A 735 8.57 1.21 -12.72
CA SER A 735 8.42 0.28 -11.60
C SER A 735 9.55 -0.76 -11.55
N ALA A 736 9.95 -1.30 -12.71
CA ALA A 736 11.07 -2.22 -12.82
C ALA A 736 12.41 -1.58 -12.39
N ILE A 737 12.69 -0.37 -12.88
CA ILE A 737 13.92 0.37 -12.55
C ILE A 737 13.94 0.73 -11.06
N GLU A 738 12.81 1.16 -10.49
CA GLU A 738 12.71 1.47 -9.07
C GLU A 738 12.94 0.25 -8.17
N TYR A 739 12.36 -0.90 -8.54
CA TYR A 739 12.57 -2.15 -7.82
C TYR A 739 14.04 -2.61 -7.90
N LEU A 740 14.64 -2.63 -9.10
CA LEU A 740 16.03 -3.03 -9.29
C LEU A 740 17.00 -2.10 -8.56
N ARG A 741 16.74 -0.79 -8.54
CA ARG A 741 17.54 0.18 -7.78
C ARG A 741 17.53 -0.09 -6.27
N SER A 742 16.44 -0.65 -5.75
CA SER A 742 16.30 -0.96 -4.32
C SER A 742 16.93 -2.28 -3.90
N THR A 743 16.93 -3.28 -4.79
CA THR A 743 17.38 -4.64 -4.50
C THR A 743 18.84 -4.87 -4.89
N ASP A 744 19.26 -4.35 -6.04
CA ASP A 744 20.63 -4.48 -6.57
C ASP A 744 21.07 -3.22 -7.33
N PRO A 745 21.50 -2.16 -6.61
CA PRO A 745 21.86 -0.87 -7.23
C PRO A 745 23.11 -0.93 -8.12
N LEU A 746 23.90 -2.00 -8.06
CA LEU A 746 25.12 -2.20 -8.86
C LEU A 746 24.98 -3.36 -9.87
N GLY A 747 23.78 -3.93 -10.01
CA GLY A 747 23.55 -5.08 -10.88
C GLY A 747 23.52 -4.71 -12.37
N ASP A 748 24.14 -5.56 -13.20
CA ASP A 748 24.14 -5.44 -14.68
C ASP A 748 22.72 -5.34 -15.26
N LYS A 749 21.72 -5.93 -14.58
CA LYS A 749 20.31 -5.84 -14.98
C LYS A 749 19.77 -4.42 -14.91
N LEU A 750 20.11 -3.64 -13.88
CA LEU A 750 19.66 -2.25 -13.75
C LEU A 750 20.23 -1.40 -14.89
N GLU A 751 21.51 -1.56 -15.18
CA GLU A 751 22.17 -0.83 -16.27
C GLU A 751 21.50 -1.16 -17.61
N ASN A 752 21.31 -2.45 -17.93
CA ASN A 752 20.65 -2.88 -19.15
C ASN A 752 19.23 -2.33 -19.30
N TYR A 753 18.40 -2.42 -18.25
CA TYR A 753 17.03 -1.87 -18.29
C TYR A 753 17.01 -0.35 -18.40
N SER A 754 17.93 0.34 -17.73
CA SER A 754 18.04 1.81 -17.81
C SER A 754 18.48 2.28 -19.19
N GLN A 755 19.46 1.61 -19.80
CA GLN A 755 19.90 1.89 -21.17
C GLN A 755 18.78 1.60 -22.17
N TRP A 756 18.10 0.45 -22.03
CA TRP A 756 16.97 0.09 -22.86
C TRP A 756 15.82 1.10 -22.75
N TYR A 757 15.51 1.57 -21.54
CA TYR A 757 14.50 2.61 -21.33
C TYR A 757 14.88 3.92 -22.01
N GLN A 758 16.12 4.40 -21.83
CA GLN A 758 16.59 5.64 -22.47
C GLN A 758 16.57 5.56 -24.01
N MET A 759 16.81 4.39 -24.60
CA MET A 759 16.74 4.18 -26.04
C MET A 759 15.30 4.17 -26.59
N ASN A 760 14.36 3.56 -25.89
CA ASN A 760 12.98 3.36 -26.39
C ASN A 760 12.02 4.51 -26.05
N LYS A 761 12.23 5.19 -24.92
CA LYS A 761 11.42 6.32 -24.48
C LYS A 761 11.16 7.40 -25.54
N PRO A 762 12.17 7.90 -26.30
CA PRO A 762 11.92 8.88 -27.35
C PRO A 762 11.07 8.32 -28.50
N ILE A 763 11.16 7.02 -28.79
CA ILE A 763 10.37 6.35 -29.83
C ILE A 763 8.89 6.31 -29.43
N TRP A 764 8.59 6.00 -28.17
CA TRP A 764 7.23 5.97 -27.64
C TRP A 764 6.54 7.34 -27.75
N ILE A 765 7.27 8.40 -27.41
CA ILE A 765 6.74 9.76 -27.43
C ILE A 765 6.62 10.30 -28.87
N GLN A 766 7.59 10.00 -29.74
CA GLN A 766 7.49 10.36 -31.16
C GLN A 766 6.27 9.73 -31.83
N ALA A 767 5.91 8.49 -31.49
CA ALA A 767 4.71 7.86 -32.02
C ALA A 767 3.43 8.62 -31.63
N LEU A 768 3.33 9.10 -30.39
CA LEU A 768 2.19 9.91 -29.93
C LEU A 768 2.13 11.28 -30.63
N ILE A 769 3.29 11.92 -30.84
CA ILE A 769 3.39 13.20 -31.57
C ILE A 769 2.92 13.01 -33.03
N ASN A 770 3.39 11.96 -33.70
CA ASN A 770 2.98 11.64 -35.08
C ASN A 770 1.46 11.40 -35.19
N ALA A 771 0.85 10.79 -34.17
CA ALA A 771 -0.60 10.56 -34.09
C ALA A 771 -1.44 11.81 -33.71
N SER A 772 -0.78 12.97 -33.50
CA SER A 772 -1.38 14.22 -33.01
C SER A 772 -2.02 14.11 -31.62
N LEU A 773 -1.38 13.37 -30.70
CA LEU A 773 -1.82 13.14 -29.31
C LEU A 773 -0.87 13.80 -28.31
N GLU A 774 -0.60 15.10 -28.51
CA GLU A 774 0.40 15.85 -27.74
C GLU A 774 -0.02 16.08 -26.28
N GLU A 775 -1.31 16.33 -26.02
CA GLU A 775 -1.84 16.57 -24.66
C GLU A 775 -1.75 15.32 -23.77
N ASP A 776 -2.11 14.14 -24.30
CA ASP A 776 -1.99 12.88 -23.57
C ASP A 776 -0.53 12.52 -23.30
N ALA A 777 0.36 12.82 -24.25
CA ALA A 777 1.81 12.64 -24.07
C ALA A 777 2.38 13.56 -22.97
N GLU A 778 1.94 14.82 -22.89
CA GLU A 778 2.31 15.75 -21.80
C GLU A 778 1.91 15.17 -20.44
N ILE A 779 0.68 14.64 -20.29
CA ILE A 779 0.19 14.04 -19.03
C ILE A 779 1.04 12.83 -18.62
N ILE A 780 1.34 11.92 -19.54
CA ILE A 780 2.14 10.72 -19.25
C ILE A 780 3.54 11.11 -18.79
N VAL A 781 4.20 11.98 -19.55
CA VAL A 781 5.58 12.39 -19.31
C VAL A 781 5.70 13.17 -17.99
N GLU A 782 4.74 14.04 -17.67
CA GLU A 782 4.69 14.71 -16.37
C GLU A 782 4.49 13.76 -15.20
N ALA A 783 3.63 12.74 -15.35
CA ALA A 783 3.35 11.78 -14.28
C ALA A 783 4.61 11.02 -13.84
N TYR A 784 5.50 10.69 -14.78
CA TYR A 784 6.76 9.97 -14.51
C TYR A 784 7.99 10.89 -14.37
N GLY A 785 7.81 12.22 -14.43
CA GLY A 785 8.92 13.18 -14.27
C GLY A 785 9.95 13.17 -15.40
N ASP A 786 9.56 12.80 -16.61
CA ASP A 786 10.46 12.72 -17.75
C ASP A 786 10.67 14.09 -18.45
N LEU A 787 11.63 14.85 -17.95
CA LEU A 787 11.91 16.20 -18.44
C LEU A 787 12.45 16.21 -19.89
N SER A 788 13.15 15.16 -20.34
CA SER A 788 13.73 15.14 -21.69
C SER A 788 12.68 14.96 -22.77
N SER A 789 11.70 14.09 -22.55
CA SER A 789 10.60 13.92 -23.50
C SER A 789 9.62 15.08 -23.46
N LEU A 790 9.47 15.74 -22.31
CA LEU A 790 8.62 16.93 -22.18
C LEU A 790 9.11 18.05 -23.09
N VAL A 791 10.43 18.28 -23.12
CA VAL A 791 11.08 19.23 -24.04
C VAL A 791 10.82 18.84 -25.49
N LEU A 792 10.96 17.56 -25.83
CA LEU A 792 10.71 17.06 -27.19
C LEU A 792 9.29 17.37 -27.65
N ILE A 793 8.27 17.12 -26.82
CA ILE A 793 6.86 17.38 -27.12
C ILE A 793 6.60 18.88 -27.28
N LEU A 794 7.09 19.71 -26.36
CA LEU A 794 6.84 21.15 -26.40
C LEU A 794 7.50 21.82 -27.60
N GLU A 795 8.71 21.40 -27.98
CA GLU A 795 9.38 21.94 -29.17
C GLU A 795 8.76 21.39 -30.47
N SER A 796 8.31 20.13 -30.54
CA SER A 796 7.58 19.63 -31.71
C SER A 796 6.24 20.34 -31.90
N LYS A 797 5.52 20.60 -30.81
CA LYS A 797 4.27 21.38 -30.78
C LYS A 797 4.50 22.84 -31.20
N LYS A 798 5.60 23.44 -30.75
CA LYS A 798 6.01 24.79 -31.18
C LYS A 798 6.32 24.82 -32.67
N GLU A 799 7.01 23.83 -33.21
CA GLU A 799 7.31 23.74 -34.65
C GLU A 799 6.06 23.51 -35.50
N SER A 800 5.16 22.61 -35.08
CA SER A 800 3.90 22.34 -35.77
C SER A 800 2.99 23.57 -35.79
N LEU A 801 2.92 24.33 -34.68
CA LEU A 801 2.15 25.56 -34.59
C LEU A 801 2.80 26.72 -35.34
N THR A 802 4.13 26.83 -35.33
CA THR A 802 4.86 27.86 -36.08
C THR A 802 4.69 27.68 -37.58
N THR A 803 4.72 26.44 -38.07
CA THR A 803 4.50 26.12 -39.49
C THR A 803 3.05 26.37 -39.93
N LYS A 804 2.08 26.17 -39.03
CA LYS A 804 0.65 26.33 -39.34
C LYS A 804 0.11 27.76 -39.21
N TYR A 805 0.54 28.52 -38.20
CA TYR A 805 -0.03 29.84 -37.87
C TYR A 805 1.00 30.98 -37.90
N GLY A 806 2.28 30.68 -38.12
CA GLY A 806 3.37 31.63 -38.10
C GLY A 806 3.93 31.89 -36.68
N PRO A 807 5.13 32.49 -36.58
CA PRO A 807 5.89 32.61 -35.33
C PRO A 807 5.28 33.57 -34.30
N ASN A 808 4.44 34.52 -34.74
CA ASN A 808 3.83 35.55 -33.87
C ASN A 808 2.35 35.23 -33.53
N SER A 809 1.93 33.98 -33.67
CA SER A 809 0.57 33.54 -33.35
C SER A 809 0.32 33.45 -31.84
N MET A 810 -0.95 33.52 -31.43
CA MET A 810 -1.35 33.47 -30.02
C MET A 810 -1.09 32.09 -29.42
N GLU A 811 -1.22 31.05 -30.23
CA GLU A 811 -1.03 29.64 -29.90
C GLU A 811 0.46 29.34 -29.63
N VAL A 812 1.38 29.84 -30.47
CA VAL A 812 2.83 29.74 -30.22
C VAL A 812 3.21 30.49 -28.94
N SER A 813 2.59 31.66 -28.70
CA SER A 813 2.81 32.43 -27.48
C SER A 813 2.32 31.70 -26.21
N GLN A 814 1.29 30.86 -26.31
CA GLN A 814 0.83 30.02 -25.19
C GLN A 814 1.83 28.90 -24.90
N VAL A 815 2.38 28.22 -25.91
CA VAL A 815 3.40 27.18 -25.72
C VAL A 815 4.68 27.76 -25.11
N ILE A 816 5.08 28.96 -25.53
CA ILE A 816 6.21 29.70 -24.93
C ILE A 816 5.94 30.01 -23.45
N LYS A 817 4.70 30.38 -23.08
CA LYS A 817 4.33 30.57 -21.68
C LYS A 817 4.38 29.27 -20.88
N SER A 818 3.91 28.15 -21.45
CA SER A 818 4.01 26.84 -20.79
C SER A 818 5.47 26.42 -20.58
N LEU A 819 6.34 26.61 -21.59
CA LEU A 819 7.78 26.40 -21.44
C LEU A 819 8.33 27.23 -20.28
N SER A 820 7.97 28.52 -20.21
CA SER A 820 8.41 29.39 -19.09
C SER A 820 7.89 28.93 -17.73
N SER A 821 6.67 28.37 -17.63
CA SER A 821 6.18 27.83 -16.36
C SER A 821 6.91 26.55 -15.95
N TYR A 822 7.33 25.71 -16.89
CA TYR A 822 8.15 24.53 -16.58
C TYR A 822 9.57 24.89 -16.13
N PHE A 823 10.17 25.94 -16.69
CA PHE A 823 11.43 26.49 -16.16
C PHE A 823 11.29 26.89 -14.69
N HIS A 824 10.18 27.52 -14.29
CA HIS A 824 9.93 27.85 -12.88
C HIS A 824 9.58 26.64 -12.01
N LYS A 825 8.82 25.66 -12.52
CA LYS A 825 8.37 24.48 -11.76
C LYS A 825 9.51 23.49 -11.47
N TYR A 826 10.36 23.23 -12.46
CA TYR A 826 11.40 22.19 -12.37
C TYR A 826 12.83 22.74 -12.29
N GLY A 827 13.07 24.00 -12.62
CA GLY A 827 14.36 24.66 -12.45
C GLY A 827 15.49 24.08 -13.31
N GLN A 828 16.67 23.93 -12.70
CA GLN A 828 17.92 23.54 -13.37
C GLN A 828 17.86 22.20 -14.13
N PRO A 829 17.29 21.10 -13.59
CA PRO A 829 17.17 19.82 -14.32
C PRO A 829 16.45 19.93 -15.66
N PHE A 830 15.36 20.72 -15.73
CA PHE A 830 14.60 20.92 -16.97
C PHE A 830 15.39 21.77 -17.97
N ALA A 831 16.04 22.83 -17.49
CA ALA A 831 16.88 23.68 -18.33
C ALA A 831 18.02 22.89 -19.01
N PHE A 832 18.64 21.96 -18.29
CA PHE A 832 19.72 21.13 -18.82
C PHE A 832 19.24 20.21 -19.93
N CYS A 833 18.08 19.57 -19.75
CA CYS A 833 17.44 18.78 -20.80
C CYS A 833 17.10 19.64 -22.03
N TYR A 834 16.62 20.87 -21.82
CA TYR A 834 16.34 21.82 -22.88
C TYR A 834 17.59 22.17 -23.70
N PHE A 835 18.68 22.56 -23.03
CA PHE A 835 19.93 22.92 -23.69
C PHE A 835 20.53 21.73 -24.46
N ARG A 836 20.51 20.54 -23.86
CA ARG A 836 20.97 19.32 -24.53
C ARG A 836 20.18 19.03 -25.80
N TYR A 837 18.85 19.17 -25.75
CA TYR A 837 17.99 19.01 -26.93
C TYR A 837 18.32 20.05 -28.02
N CYS A 838 18.50 21.32 -27.66
CA CYS A 838 18.85 22.37 -28.61
C CYS A 838 20.22 22.12 -29.27
N LEU A 839 21.20 21.63 -28.52
CA LEU A 839 22.54 21.27 -29.04
C LEU A 839 22.48 20.09 -30.01
N GLN A 840 21.78 19.01 -29.64
CA GLN A 840 21.64 17.81 -30.49
C GLN A 840 20.95 18.09 -31.82
N ASN A 841 19.99 19.03 -31.84
CA ASN A 841 19.25 19.40 -33.05
C ASN A 841 19.84 20.62 -33.80
N GLY A 842 21.01 21.11 -33.40
CA GLY A 842 21.67 22.26 -34.04
C GLY A 842 20.92 23.60 -33.92
N LYS A 843 19.98 23.71 -32.97
CA LYS A 843 19.15 24.91 -32.74
C LYS A 843 19.86 25.94 -31.85
N ILE A 844 21.11 26.24 -32.16
CA ILE A 844 22.00 27.09 -31.35
C ILE A 844 21.42 28.50 -31.16
N ASN A 845 20.75 29.04 -32.19
CA ASN A 845 20.14 30.37 -32.13
C ASN A 845 19.08 30.51 -31.03
N GLN A 846 18.36 29.43 -30.70
CA GLN A 846 17.31 29.44 -29.68
C GLN A 846 17.88 29.50 -28.26
N ILE A 847 19.12 29.05 -28.06
CA ILE A 847 19.82 29.11 -26.77
C ILE A 847 20.14 30.58 -26.44
N PHE A 848 20.64 31.34 -27.42
CA PHE A 848 21.06 32.73 -27.23
C PHE A 848 19.93 33.76 -27.31
N GLN A 849 18.93 33.51 -28.17
CA GLN A 849 17.72 34.34 -28.25
C GLN A 849 16.64 33.90 -27.24
N GLY A 850 16.98 32.98 -26.34
CA GLY A 850 16.07 32.31 -25.42
C GLY A 850 15.45 33.23 -24.36
N PHE A 851 14.31 32.75 -23.85
CA PHE A 851 13.34 33.36 -22.92
C PHE A 851 13.83 34.55 -22.08
N PRO A 852 13.78 35.80 -22.60
CA PRO A 852 14.18 37.00 -21.85
C PRO A 852 13.28 37.29 -20.64
N THR A 853 12.11 36.66 -20.59
CA THR A 853 11.11 36.77 -19.52
C THR A 853 11.42 35.97 -18.27
N VAL A 854 12.38 35.02 -18.31
CA VAL A 854 12.75 34.21 -17.14
C VAL A 854 14.07 34.73 -16.59
N ASN A 855 14.02 35.47 -15.48
CA ASN A 855 15.19 36.13 -14.89
C ASN A 855 16.36 35.18 -14.57
N GLU A 856 16.08 33.90 -14.27
CA GLU A 856 17.05 32.88 -13.87
C GLU A 856 17.59 32.03 -15.05
N TYR A 857 17.10 32.26 -16.27
CA TYR A 857 17.46 31.44 -17.44
C TYR A 857 18.97 31.45 -17.73
N TYR A 858 19.58 32.64 -17.63
CA TYR A 858 21.01 32.81 -17.85
C TYR A 858 21.86 32.18 -16.75
N ASP A 859 21.36 32.12 -15.51
CA ASP A 859 22.04 31.43 -14.41
C ASP A 859 22.05 29.91 -14.64
N PHE A 860 20.95 29.34 -15.14
CA PHE A 860 20.90 27.93 -15.52
C PHE A 860 21.81 27.61 -16.71
N LEU A 861 21.90 28.52 -17.68
CA LEU A 861 22.78 28.36 -18.84
C LEU A 861 24.26 28.38 -18.41
N GLU A 862 24.65 29.32 -17.54
CA GLU A 862 26.00 29.37 -17.00
C GLU A 862 26.34 28.11 -16.19
N ALA A 863 25.40 27.61 -15.39
CA ALA A 863 25.56 26.35 -14.65
C ALA A 863 25.73 25.14 -15.59
N TYR A 864 25.01 25.11 -16.72
CA TYR A 864 25.13 24.04 -17.71
C TYR A 864 26.50 24.02 -18.37
N PHE A 865 27.00 25.19 -18.81
CA PHE A 865 28.33 25.31 -19.40
C PHE A 865 29.44 24.93 -18.41
N ALA A 866 29.30 25.27 -17.13
CA ALA A 866 30.27 24.89 -16.11
C ALA A 866 30.32 23.37 -15.86
N GLN A 867 29.20 22.67 -15.96
CA GLN A 867 29.13 21.22 -15.71
C GLN A 867 29.47 20.35 -16.93
N HIS A 868 29.27 20.87 -18.14
CA HIS A 868 29.50 20.13 -19.38
C HIS A 868 30.45 20.87 -20.36
N PRO A 869 31.71 21.15 -19.95
CA PRO A 869 32.65 21.92 -20.78
C PRO A 869 32.95 21.26 -22.13
N LYS A 870 33.12 19.93 -22.16
CA LYS A 870 33.47 19.18 -23.39
C LYS A 870 32.44 19.31 -24.52
N GLU A 871 31.16 19.30 -24.19
CA GLU A 871 30.07 19.34 -25.18
C GLU A 871 29.68 20.77 -25.57
N THR A 872 30.06 21.75 -24.75
CA THR A 872 29.56 23.13 -24.87
C THR A 872 30.65 24.15 -25.21
N ALA A 873 31.93 23.78 -25.15
CA ALA A 873 33.06 24.68 -25.35
C ALA A 873 33.01 25.45 -26.68
N ASP A 874 32.51 24.83 -27.75
CA ASP A 874 32.36 25.45 -29.08
C ASP A 874 31.35 26.62 -29.12
N ILE A 875 30.45 26.69 -28.14
CA ILE A 875 29.28 27.59 -28.12
C ILE A 875 29.32 28.53 -26.91
N ALA A 876 29.81 28.04 -25.75
CA ALA A 876 29.77 28.76 -24.48
C ALA A 876 30.52 30.10 -24.51
N TRP A 877 31.63 30.19 -25.27
CA TRP A 877 32.40 31.42 -25.42
C TRP A 877 31.58 32.59 -25.99
N ILE A 878 30.58 32.33 -26.84
CA ILE A 878 29.72 33.36 -27.42
C ILE A 878 28.89 34.04 -26.32
N GLN A 879 28.28 33.25 -25.44
CA GLN A 879 27.53 33.82 -24.31
C GLN A 879 28.45 34.58 -23.37
N TYR A 880 29.61 34.02 -23.02
CA TYR A 880 30.54 34.67 -22.11
C TYR A 880 31.04 36.02 -22.65
N LEU A 881 31.16 36.18 -23.97
CA LEU A 881 31.46 37.48 -24.58
C LEU A 881 30.28 38.46 -24.47
N LEU A 882 29.05 38.00 -24.70
CA LEU A 882 27.85 38.83 -24.53
C LEU A 882 27.69 39.32 -23.09
N ASP A 883 28.04 38.48 -22.11
CA ASP A 883 27.95 38.78 -20.68
C ASP A 883 29.16 39.56 -20.13
N ASN A 884 30.10 39.98 -20.98
CA ASN A 884 31.36 40.63 -20.61
C ASN A 884 32.27 39.79 -19.67
N LYS A 885 32.11 38.45 -19.66
CA LYS A 885 32.90 37.49 -18.88
C LYS A 885 34.10 36.97 -19.69
N PHE A 886 35.00 37.87 -20.07
CA PHE A 886 36.09 37.57 -21.03
C PHE A 886 37.06 36.46 -20.59
N LEU A 887 37.33 36.31 -19.28
CA LEU A 887 38.20 35.23 -18.77
C LEU A 887 37.59 33.83 -18.97
N LYS A 888 36.28 33.70 -18.79
CA LYS A 888 35.56 32.45 -19.04
C LYS A 888 35.46 32.15 -20.53
N ALA A 889 35.29 33.20 -21.36
CA ALA A 889 35.34 33.07 -22.81
C ALA A 889 36.70 32.54 -23.29
N LYS A 890 37.80 33.09 -22.76
CA LYS A 890 39.17 32.60 -23.00
C LYS A 890 39.29 31.11 -22.65
N ALA A 891 38.90 30.71 -21.45
CA ALA A 891 39.01 29.31 -21.00
C ALA A 891 38.20 28.35 -21.90
N SER A 892 36.94 28.69 -22.21
CA SER A 892 36.09 27.89 -23.10
C SER A 892 36.66 27.74 -24.51
N LEU A 893 37.31 28.78 -25.04
CA LEU A 893 37.95 28.72 -26.36
C LEU A 893 39.18 27.81 -26.35
N VAL A 894 39.98 27.85 -25.29
CA VAL A 894 41.13 26.94 -25.13
C VAL A 894 40.65 25.50 -24.98
N GLU A 895 39.64 25.24 -24.15
CA GLU A 895 39.01 23.93 -24.00
C GLU A 895 38.43 23.41 -25.33
N SER A 896 37.83 24.28 -26.15
CA SER A 896 37.29 23.88 -27.46
C SER A 896 38.39 23.34 -28.39
N ILE A 897 39.60 23.88 -28.29
CA ILE A 897 40.75 23.46 -29.09
C ILE A 897 41.33 22.14 -28.56
N GLU A 898 41.35 21.95 -27.24
CA GLU A 898 41.82 20.72 -26.62
C GLU A 898 40.92 19.51 -26.92
N PHE A 899 39.60 19.72 -27.01
CA PHE A 899 38.63 18.63 -27.22
C PHE A 899 38.24 18.38 -28.68
N ASP A 900 38.51 19.29 -29.62
CA ASP A 900 38.17 19.11 -31.04
C ASP A 900 39.14 18.11 -31.73
N THR A 901 38.63 16.94 -32.07
CA THR A 901 39.40 15.88 -32.75
C THR A 901 39.62 16.14 -34.25
N THR A 902 38.93 17.11 -34.83
CA THR A 902 38.97 17.42 -36.27
C THR A 902 39.98 18.52 -36.64
N THR A 903 40.50 19.25 -35.63
CA THR A 903 41.50 20.34 -35.65
C THR A 903 41.74 21.04 -36.99
N ASN A 904 40.73 21.80 -37.45
CA ASN A 904 40.88 22.74 -38.56
C ASN A 904 41.74 23.95 -38.14
N VAL A 905 42.84 24.20 -38.84
CA VAL A 905 43.81 25.30 -38.59
C VAL A 905 43.15 26.68 -38.58
N ASN A 906 42.14 26.91 -39.41
CA ASN A 906 41.42 28.19 -39.44
C ASN A 906 40.52 28.36 -38.21
N LYS A 907 39.89 27.27 -37.75
CA LYS A 907 39.09 27.28 -36.52
C LYS A 907 39.99 27.54 -35.31
N THR A 908 41.16 26.89 -35.25
CA THR A 908 42.10 27.09 -34.15
C THR A 908 42.71 28.49 -34.16
N GLU A 909 43.10 29.04 -35.32
CA GLU A 909 43.61 30.42 -35.42
C GLU A 909 42.56 31.43 -34.93
N LEU A 910 41.31 31.26 -35.35
CA LEU A 910 40.21 32.14 -34.96
C LEU A 910 39.93 32.02 -33.46
N SER A 911 39.81 30.82 -32.92
CA SER A 911 39.57 30.59 -31.50
C SER A 911 40.70 31.14 -30.63
N LEU A 912 41.97 30.91 -30.99
CA LEU A 912 43.13 31.46 -30.26
C LEU A 912 43.21 32.98 -30.38
N SER A 913 42.89 33.54 -31.54
CA SER A 913 42.88 35.00 -31.74
C SER A 913 41.81 35.67 -30.88
N ILE A 914 40.60 35.09 -30.79
CA ILE A 914 39.53 35.58 -29.93
C ILE A 914 39.89 35.36 -28.45
N ALA A 915 40.50 34.24 -28.09
CA ALA A 915 40.96 33.98 -26.73
C ALA A 915 42.01 35.02 -26.30
N LYS A 916 42.96 35.35 -27.18
CA LYS A 916 43.94 36.42 -26.96
C LYS A 916 43.28 37.79 -26.82
N LEU A 917 42.35 38.14 -27.71
CA LEU A 917 41.63 39.42 -27.61
C LEU A 917 40.83 39.52 -26.31
N SER A 918 40.21 38.43 -25.88
CA SER A 918 39.45 38.35 -24.62
C SER A 918 40.37 38.55 -23.41
N ALA A 919 41.55 37.93 -23.41
CA ALA A 919 42.55 38.09 -22.36
C ALA A 919 43.13 39.52 -22.31
N VAL A 920 43.40 40.12 -23.47
CA VAL A 920 43.88 41.50 -23.59
C VAL A 920 42.84 42.50 -23.11
N ALA A 921 41.56 42.29 -23.42
CA ALA A 921 40.46 43.15 -22.98
C ALA A 921 40.36 43.26 -21.44
N MET A 922 40.83 42.24 -20.71
CA MET A 922 40.86 42.21 -19.24
C MET A 922 42.17 42.67 -18.62
N GLY A 923 43.20 42.94 -19.41
CA GLY A 923 44.52 43.36 -18.91
C GLY A 923 45.30 42.24 -18.22
N GLU A 924 45.17 41.00 -18.69
CA GLU A 924 46.01 39.89 -18.22
C GLU A 924 47.52 40.16 -18.44
N SER A 925 48.37 39.56 -17.58
CA SER A 925 49.82 39.69 -17.68
C SER A 925 50.36 39.03 -18.94
N GLN A 926 51.51 39.52 -19.40
CA GLN A 926 52.15 38.99 -20.60
C GLN A 926 52.52 37.50 -20.45
N GLU A 927 52.86 37.06 -19.22
CA GLU A 927 53.17 35.67 -18.89
C GLU A 927 51.99 34.70 -19.10
N SER A 928 50.73 35.11 -18.84
CA SER A 928 49.56 34.25 -19.06
C SER A 928 49.11 34.17 -20.53
N LEU A 929 49.68 35.03 -21.38
CA LEU A 929 49.46 35.07 -22.82
C LEU A 929 50.49 34.27 -23.61
N GLU A 930 51.66 33.98 -23.02
CA GLU A 930 52.74 33.20 -23.66
C GLU A 930 52.29 31.86 -24.27
N PRO A 931 51.50 31.00 -23.59
CA PRO A 931 51.05 29.74 -24.20
C PRO A 931 50.09 29.93 -25.39
N ILE A 932 49.25 30.97 -25.36
CA ILE A 932 48.35 31.28 -26.48
C ILE A 932 49.15 31.90 -27.64
N ASN A 933 50.11 32.77 -27.32
CA ASN A 933 50.98 33.40 -28.30
C ASN A 933 51.86 32.39 -29.03
N SER A 934 52.41 31.41 -28.30
CA SER A 934 53.25 30.35 -28.87
C SER A 934 52.46 29.46 -29.82
N GLU A 935 51.28 29.00 -29.39
CA GLU A 935 50.43 28.15 -30.23
C GLU A 935 49.92 28.90 -31.47
N LEU A 936 49.53 30.16 -31.31
CA LEU A 936 49.09 31.02 -32.42
C LEU A 936 50.23 31.32 -33.41
N LEU A 937 51.49 31.41 -32.94
CA LEU A 937 52.66 31.53 -33.82
C LEU A 937 52.85 30.28 -34.67
N VAL A 938 52.77 29.09 -34.05
CA VAL A 938 52.89 27.80 -34.75
C VAL A 938 51.79 27.67 -35.82
N VAL A 939 50.55 27.97 -35.48
CA VAL A 939 49.38 27.91 -36.39
C VAL A 939 49.54 28.89 -37.56
N ARG A 940 49.96 30.13 -37.30
CA ARG A 940 50.21 31.13 -38.36
C ARG A 940 51.34 30.72 -39.29
N LYS A 941 52.43 30.18 -38.76
CA LYS A 941 53.55 29.69 -39.56
C LYS A 941 53.16 28.50 -40.43
N GLN A 942 52.31 27.61 -39.93
CA GLN A 942 51.71 26.54 -40.73
C GLN A 942 50.87 27.10 -41.89
N ARG A 943 50.06 28.14 -41.67
CA ARG A 943 49.28 28.80 -42.72
C ARG A 943 50.17 29.50 -43.75
N GLU A 944 51.18 30.26 -43.29
CA GLU A 944 52.17 30.91 -44.15
C GLU A 944 52.87 29.91 -45.07
N LEU A 945 53.23 28.72 -44.55
CA LEU A 945 53.80 27.62 -45.34
C LEU A 945 52.83 27.15 -46.43
N LEU A 946 51.55 26.93 -46.08
CA LEU A 946 50.53 26.51 -47.04
C LEU A 946 50.30 27.58 -48.11
N GLU A 947 50.23 28.86 -47.74
CA GLU A 947 50.10 29.99 -48.68
C GLU A 947 51.30 30.08 -49.62
N LYS A 948 52.53 29.86 -49.12
CA LYS A 948 53.74 29.76 -49.96
C LYS A 948 53.62 28.62 -50.97
N TYR A 949 53.17 27.43 -50.57
CA TYR A 949 52.96 26.31 -51.50
C TYR A 949 51.87 26.57 -52.53
N ILE A 950 50.79 27.23 -52.12
CA ILE A 950 49.74 27.66 -53.05
C ILE A 950 50.29 28.73 -54.01
N SER A 951 51.20 29.61 -53.60
CA SER A 951 51.77 30.59 -54.53
C SER A 951 52.58 29.96 -55.68
N PHE A 952 53.09 28.73 -55.49
CA PHE A 952 53.79 27.97 -56.54
C PHE A 952 52.82 27.22 -57.48
N VAL A 953 51.52 27.13 -57.15
CA VAL A 953 50.54 26.30 -57.87
C VAL A 953 49.20 27.02 -58.05
N SER A 954 48.64 27.07 -59.25
CA SER A 954 47.43 27.86 -59.54
C SER A 954 46.16 27.47 -58.76
N ALA A 955 46.09 26.26 -58.18
CA ALA A 955 44.96 25.80 -57.36
C ALA A 955 45.42 24.81 -56.27
N LYS A 956 44.79 24.88 -55.08
CA LYS A 956 45.08 24.02 -53.91
C LYS A 956 44.90 22.52 -54.20
N GLU A 957 43.99 22.16 -55.12
CA GLU A 957 43.68 20.78 -55.51
C GLU A 957 44.82 20.07 -56.27
N LEU A 958 45.77 20.83 -56.81
CA LEU A 958 46.92 20.29 -57.56
C LEU A 958 48.08 19.86 -56.64
N LEU A 959 48.04 20.22 -55.34
CA LEU A 959 49.01 19.83 -54.33
C LEU A 959 48.79 18.38 -53.88
N THR A 960 49.16 17.42 -54.74
CA THR A 960 49.11 15.99 -54.42
C THR A 960 50.41 15.51 -53.75
N PRO A 961 50.40 14.39 -52.99
CA PRO A 961 51.61 13.81 -52.40
C PRO A 961 52.70 13.47 -53.45
N GLN A 962 52.29 13.23 -54.69
CA GLN A 962 53.17 12.92 -55.80
C GLN A 962 53.80 14.19 -56.39
N TYR A 963 53.06 15.29 -56.44
CA TYR A 963 53.61 16.60 -56.77
C TYR A 963 54.64 17.05 -55.71
N PHE A 964 54.34 16.79 -54.44
CA PHE A 964 55.22 17.07 -53.33
C PHE A 964 56.57 16.35 -53.44
N GLU A 965 56.56 15.04 -53.72
CA GLU A 965 57.79 14.24 -53.90
C GLU A 965 58.63 14.70 -55.10
N THR A 966 57.97 15.12 -56.19
CA THR A 966 58.65 15.40 -57.46
C THR A 966 59.23 16.82 -57.53
N TYR A 967 58.56 17.81 -56.94
CA TYR A 967 58.87 19.23 -57.17
C TYR A 967 59.16 20.04 -55.90
N LEU A 968 58.70 19.59 -54.72
CA LEU A 968 58.84 20.34 -53.48
C LEU A 968 59.91 19.76 -52.54
N LEU A 969 60.31 18.50 -52.69
CA LEU A 969 61.39 17.91 -51.89
C LEU A 969 62.76 18.41 -52.39
N ASN A 970 63.68 18.72 -51.48
CA ASN A 970 65.02 19.16 -51.87
C ASN A 970 65.80 18.03 -52.57
N ASP A 971 66.28 18.29 -53.79
CA ASP A 971 67.02 17.36 -54.66
C ASP A 971 68.23 16.69 -53.98
N LYS A 972 68.76 17.30 -52.91
CA LYS A 972 69.92 16.80 -52.14
C LYS A 972 69.57 15.77 -51.05
N VAL A 973 68.29 15.51 -50.80
CA VAL A 973 67.83 14.64 -49.71
C VAL A 973 67.36 13.28 -50.27
N SER A 974 68.00 12.19 -49.84
CA SER A 974 67.51 10.82 -50.08
C SER A 974 66.93 10.25 -48.79
N LEU A 975 65.60 10.10 -48.72
CA LEU A 975 64.89 9.58 -47.56
C LEU A 975 64.53 8.09 -47.75
N PRO A 976 64.60 7.26 -46.69
CA PRO A 976 64.02 5.92 -46.70
C PRO A 976 62.50 5.97 -46.94
N GLU A 977 61.93 4.98 -47.64
CA GLU A 977 60.49 4.93 -48.00
C GLU A 977 59.56 5.22 -46.81
N LYS A 978 59.81 4.60 -45.65
CA LYS A 978 59.01 4.83 -44.43
C LYS A 978 59.04 6.26 -43.89
N ALA A 979 60.15 6.98 -44.10
CA ALA A 979 60.26 8.38 -43.68
C ALA A 979 59.58 9.31 -44.67
N LEU A 980 59.67 8.99 -45.97
CA LEU A 980 58.96 9.69 -47.03
C LEU A 980 57.44 9.54 -46.88
N ASP A 981 56.94 8.36 -46.52
CA ASP A 981 55.53 8.12 -46.28
C ASP A 981 54.98 8.97 -45.13
N LYS A 982 55.72 9.10 -44.02
CA LYS A 982 55.36 9.99 -42.91
C LYS A 982 55.33 11.46 -43.31
N LEU A 983 56.25 11.87 -44.17
CA LEU A 983 56.34 13.25 -44.64
C LEU A 983 55.22 13.57 -45.64
N LYS A 984 54.86 12.60 -46.49
CA LYS A 984 53.66 12.65 -47.34
C LYS A 984 52.37 12.70 -46.51
N GLU A 985 52.29 11.96 -45.40
CA GLU A 985 51.17 12.02 -44.45
C GLU A 985 51.07 13.39 -43.77
N ALA A 986 52.20 13.98 -43.36
CA ALA A 986 52.23 15.34 -42.85
C ALA A 986 51.79 16.35 -43.93
N PHE A 987 52.21 16.18 -45.18
CA PHE A 987 51.79 17.04 -46.29
C PHE A 987 50.29 16.91 -46.59
N THR A 988 49.70 15.71 -46.53
CA THR A 988 48.24 15.55 -46.69
C THR A 988 47.45 16.14 -45.53
N LYS A 989 47.97 16.09 -44.29
CA LYS A 989 47.38 16.83 -43.16
C LYS A 989 47.41 18.34 -43.42
N LEU A 990 48.51 18.87 -43.94
CA LEU A 990 48.64 20.28 -44.30
C LEU A 990 47.62 20.72 -45.36
N THR A 991 47.44 19.94 -46.44
CA THR A 991 46.48 20.29 -47.51
C THR A 991 45.02 20.16 -47.10
N GLN A 992 44.72 19.32 -46.09
CA GLN A 992 43.40 19.19 -45.47
C GLN A 992 43.14 20.23 -44.35
N ASP A 993 44.01 21.23 -44.19
CA ASP A 993 43.94 22.25 -43.12
C ASP A 993 43.88 21.64 -41.70
N LYS A 994 44.54 20.49 -41.48
CA LYS A 994 44.64 19.85 -40.16
C LYS A 994 45.88 20.34 -39.40
N LYS A 995 45.78 20.49 -38.07
CA LYS A 995 46.90 20.89 -37.22
C LYS A 995 48.06 19.89 -37.31
N LEU A 996 49.27 20.38 -37.55
CA LEU A 996 50.50 19.57 -37.57
C LEU A 996 51.17 19.57 -36.21
N SER A 997 51.90 18.49 -35.89
CA SER A 997 52.83 18.51 -34.77
C SER A 997 54.02 19.44 -35.05
N THR A 998 54.64 19.96 -33.98
CA THR A 998 55.83 20.82 -34.09
C THR A 998 56.96 20.15 -34.86
N VAL A 999 57.14 18.83 -34.70
CA VAL A 999 58.15 18.03 -35.42
C VAL A 999 57.80 17.88 -36.90
N GLU A 1000 56.54 17.53 -37.23
CA GLU A 1000 56.09 17.41 -38.63
C GLU A 1000 56.20 18.76 -39.35
N LEU A 1001 55.88 19.86 -38.68
CA LEU A 1001 56.00 21.22 -39.24
C LEU A 1001 57.47 21.61 -39.46
N ILE A 1002 58.37 21.32 -38.52
CA ILE A 1002 59.82 21.56 -38.67
C ILE A 1002 60.40 20.72 -39.82
N ASP A 1003 59.99 19.45 -39.94
CA ASP A 1003 60.39 18.58 -41.04
C ASP A 1003 59.90 19.14 -42.38
N LEU A 1004 58.64 19.57 -42.46
CA LEU A 1004 58.07 20.19 -43.66
C LEU A 1004 58.70 21.55 -43.98
N LEU A 1005 59.16 22.34 -43.02
CA LEU A 1005 59.86 23.61 -43.26
C LEU A 1005 61.28 23.37 -43.79
N THR A 1006 62.04 22.49 -43.13
CA THR A 1006 63.48 22.34 -43.37
C THR A 1006 63.86 21.46 -44.56
N LEU A 1007 62.97 20.55 -44.99
CA LEU A 1007 63.26 19.56 -46.06
C LEU A 1007 62.75 19.96 -47.44
N THR A 1008 61.99 21.06 -47.55
CA THR A 1008 61.24 21.43 -48.76
C THR A 1008 61.73 22.73 -49.40
N ILE A 1009 61.89 23.81 -48.61
CA ILE A 1009 62.16 25.16 -49.13
C ILE A 1009 63.66 25.47 -49.01
N LYS A 1010 64.26 25.99 -50.09
CA LYS A 1010 65.70 26.28 -50.22
C LYS A 1010 66.13 27.64 -49.62
N ASP A 1011 65.23 28.33 -48.91
CA ASP A 1011 65.44 29.67 -48.36
C ASP A 1011 65.91 29.61 -46.90
N ALA A 1012 66.96 30.38 -46.57
CA ALA A 1012 67.54 30.47 -45.24
C ALA A 1012 66.54 31.00 -44.20
N GLN A 1013 65.57 31.83 -44.60
CA GLN A 1013 64.54 32.36 -43.68
C GLN A 1013 63.65 31.27 -43.09
N VAL A 1014 63.44 30.17 -43.82
CA VAL A 1014 62.57 29.06 -43.39
C VAL A 1014 63.20 28.26 -42.23
N PHE A 1015 64.53 28.21 -42.16
CA PHE A 1015 65.24 27.63 -41.02
C PHE A 1015 65.17 28.51 -39.78
N ALA A 1016 65.05 29.83 -39.95
CA ALA A 1016 64.80 30.76 -38.85
C ALA A 1016 63.40 30.59 -38.27
N ASP A 1017 62.39 30.47 -39.14
CA ASP A 1017 61.01 30.15 -38.74
C ASP A 1017 60.96 28.79 -38.01
N ALA A 1018 61.68 27.78 -38.49
CA ALA A 1018 61.76 26.46 -37.85
C ALA A 1018 62.46 26.50 -36.47
N ALA A 1019 63.50 27.31 -36.31
CA ALA A 1019 64.19 27.49 -35.03
C ALA A 1019 63.31 28.22 -34.00
N GLU A 1020 62.53 29.21 -34.44
CA GLU A 1020 61.56 29.92 -33.61
C GLU A 1020 60.44 28.97 -33.15
N ILE A 1021 59.95 28.07 -34.01
CA ILE A 1021 58.99 27.02 -33.62
C ILE A 1021 59.63 26.01 -32.65
N ALA A 1022 60.89 25.64 -32.85
CA ALA A 1022 61.60 24.72 -31.97
C ALA A 1022 61.79 25.28 -30.55
N SER A 1023 62.03 26.59 -30.41
CA SER A 1023 62.13 27.24 -29.09
C SER A 1023 60.84 27.23 -28.27
N LEU A 1024 59.70 26.95 -28.90
CA LEU A 1024 58.39 26.89 -28.24
C LEU A 1024 58.05 25.46 -27.75
N SER A 1025 58.92 24.48 -27.99
CA SER A 1025 58.74 23.08 -27.58
C SER A 1025 59.32 22.79 -26.20
N ASN A 1026 58.93 21.68 -25.54
CA ASN A 1026 59.43 21.29 -24.22
C ASN A 1026 60.96 21.23 -24.18
N GLU A 1027 61.58 21.77 -23.13
CA GLU A 1027 63.05 21.94 -22.97
C GLU A 1027 63.88 20.71 -23.39
N LEU A 1028 63.43 19.50 -23.03
CA LEU A 1028 64.09 18.22 -23.38
C LEU A 1028 64.19 17.93 -24.88
N HIS A 1029 63.30 18.50 -25.71
CA HIS A 1029 63.25 18.28 -27.15
C HIS A 1029 63.84 19.45 -27.96
N VAL A 1030 63.99 20.63 -27.36
CA VAL A 1030 64.50 21.84 -28.02
C VAL A 1030 65.92 21.61 -28.55
N ASP A 1031 66.82 21.07 -27.71
CA ASP A 1031 68.23 20.85 -28.10
C ASP A 1031 68.38 19.87 -29.25
N ALA A 1032 67.59 18.79 -29.24
CA ALA A 1032 67.61 17.79 -30.30
C ALA A 1032 67.05 18.36 -31.62
N LEU A 1033 65.96 19.13 -31.56
CA LEU A 1033 65.35 19.73 -32.74
C LEU A 1033 66.22 20.84 -33.33
N LEU A 1034 66.79 21.71 -32.49
CA LEU A 1034 67.74 22.74 -32.94
C LEU A 1034 68.97 22.09 -33.59
N HIS A 1035 69.52 21.04 -32.99
CA HIS A 1035 70.64 20.30 -33.60
C HIS A 1035 70.26 19.74 -34.99
N VAL A 1036 69.06 19.17 -35.16
CA VAL A 1036 68.58 18.69 -36.46
C VAL A 1036 68.42 19.83 -37.47
N ILE A 1037 67.87 20.98 -37.05
CA ILE A 1037 67.70 22.17 -37.90
C ILE A 1037 69.05 22.70 -38.35
N TRP A 1038 70.03 22.82 -37.44
CA TRP A 1038 71.38 23.28 -37.75
C TRP A 1038 72.12 22.34 -38.71
N VAL A 1039 72.02 21.02 -38.50
CA VAL A 1039 72.60 20.03 -39.43
C VAL A 1039 71.95 20.14 -40.81
N ARG A 1040 70.62 20.29 -40.88
CA ARG A 1040 69.91 20.46 -42.16
C ARG A 1040 70.29 21.76 -42.85
N LEU A 1041 70.43 22.88 -42.12
CA LEU A 1041 70.92 24.15 -42.66
C LEU A 1041 72.32 23.99 -43.29
N LEU A 1042 73.25 23.38 -42.55
CA LEU A 1042 74.64 23.13 -42.98
C LEU A 1042 74.77 22.26 -44.24
N VAL A 1043 73.83 21.35 -44.45
CA VAL A 1043 73.87 20.41 -45.58
C VAL A 1043 73.04 20.88 -46.77
N LEU A 1044 71.91 21.56 -46.53
CA LEU A 1044 70.88 21.79 -47.55
C LEU A 1044 70.78 23.24 -48.06
N ALA A 1045 71.25 24.23 -47.30
CA ALA A 1045 71.18 25.64 -47.71
C ALA A 1045 72.20 25.97 -48.82
N ASN A 1046 71.76 26.73 -49.83
CA ASN A 1046 72.61 27.08 -50.98
C ASN A 1046 73.30 28.44 -50.84
N GLU A 1047 72.81 29.35 -49.97
CA GLU A 1047 73.33 30.71 -49.84
C GLU A 1047 73.56 31.09 -48.38
N TRP A 1048 74.83 31.09 -47.96
CA TRP A 1048 75.27 31.42 -46.59
C TRP A 1048 75.31 32.92 -46.29
N ARG A 1049 75.18 33.76 -47.31
CA ARG A 1049 75.44 35.21 -47.22
C ARG A 1049 74.24 36.07 -46.83
N SER A 1050 73.02 35.54 -46.82
CA SER A 1050 71.81 36.28 -46.41
C SER A 1050 71.46 36.15 -44.92
N LEU A 1051 72.24 35.36 -44.17
CA LEU A 1051 72.15 35.21 -42.71
C LEU A 1051 72.74 36.44 -41.98
N GLU A 1052 72.27 37.64 -42.29
CA GLU A 1052 72.61 38.82 -41.49
C GLU A 1052 71.73 38.87 -40.23
N GLY A 1053 72.37 38.64 -39.08
CA GLY A 1053 71.97 39.13 -37.76
C GLY A 1053 70.86 38.37 -37.03
N SER A 1054 69.75 37.96 -37.66
CA SER A 1054 68.55 37.58 -36.90
C SER A 1054 68.63 36.22 -36.19
N LEU A 1055 69.21 35.20 -36.83
CA LEU A 1055 69.30 33.85 -36.28
C LEU A 1055 70.31 33.77 -35.13
N LEU A 1056 71.52 34.31 -35.35
CA LEU A 1056 72.60 34.37 -34.35
C LEU A 1056 72.18 35.20 -33.12
N PHE A 1057 71.48 36.31 -33.30
CA PHE A 1057 71.10 37.18 -32.19
C PHE A 1057 69.98 36.58 -31.33
N LYS A 1058 69.00 35.90 -31.96
CA LYS A 1058 67.93 35.19 -31.23
C LYS A 1058 68.46 33.94 -30.52
N THR A 1059 69.37 33.16 -31.13
CA THR A 1059 69.97 31.98 -30.48
C THR A 1059 70.99 32.34 -29.40
N ALA A 1060 71.80 33.40 -29.59
CA ALA A 1060 72.74 33.88 -28.57
C ALA A 1060 72.03 34.47 -27.34
N ALA A 1061 70.84 35.06 -27.51
CA ALA A 1061 70.03 35.52 -26.39
C ALA A 1061 69.48 34.37 -25.52
N LEU A 1062 69.20 33.20 -26.13
CA LEU A 1062 68.73 31.98 -25.47
C LEU A 1062 69.86 31.19 -24.78
N LEU A 1063 71.08 31.25 -25.29
CA LEU A 1063 72.26 30.51 -24.78
C LEU A 1063 73.09 31.32 -23.75
N LYS A 1064 72.57 32.44 -23.25
CA LYS A 1064 73.31 33.45 -22.47
C LYS A 1064 73.99 32.92 -21.20
N ASP A 1065 73.48 31.82 -20.63
CA ASP A 1065 74.04 31.18 -19.44
C ASP A 1065 75.12 30.13 -19.75
N ASN A 1066 75.41 29.87 -21.04
CA ASN A 1066 76.28 28.77 -21.47
C ASN A 1066 77.53 29.29 -22.21
N VAL A 1067 78.55 29.66 -21.44
CA VAL A 1067 79.80 30.30 -21.90
C VAL A 1067 80.48 29.55 -23.05
N LYS A 1068 80.38 28.22 -23.09
CA LYS A 1068 80.99 27.40 -24.16
C LYS A 1068 80.19 27.40 -25.47
N ALA A 1069 78.89 27.62 -25.43
CA ALA A 1069 78.07 27.74 -26.64
C ALA A 1069 78.31 29.08 -27.34
N LEU A 1070 78.60 30.13 -26.56
CA LEU A 1070 79.09 31.42 -27.04
C LEU A 1070 80.47 31.31 -27.71
N GLU A 1071 81.42 30.57 -27.12
CA GLU A 1071 82.72 30.29 -27.77
C GLU A 1071 82.56 29.55 -29.12
N ILE A 1072 81.59 28.63 -29.23
CA ILE A 1072 81.33 27.89 -30.48
C ILE A 1072 80.67 28.78 -31.54
N LEU A 1073 79.79 29.71 -31.13
CA LEU A 1073 79.20 30.71 -32.03
C LEU A 1073 80.27 31.70 -32.54
N GLU A 1074 81.18 32.17 -31.68
CA GLU A 1074 82.33 32.99 -32.07
C GLU A 1074 83.28 32.22 -33.01
N ASP A 1075 83.53 30.93 -32.75
CA ASP A 1075 84.34 30.07 -33.60
C ASP A 1075 83.71 29.85 -34.99
N ILE A 1076 82.38 29.64 -35.06
CA ILE A 1076 81.63 29.50 -36.32
C ILE A 1076 81.59 30.83 -37.09
N GLU A 1077 81.42 31.95 -36.40
CA GLU A 1077 81.48 33.30 -36.99
C GLU A 1077 82.88 33.60 -37.56
N SER A 1078 83.94 33.14 -36.88
CA SER A 1078 85.33 33.23 -37.40
C SER A 1078 85.56 32.32 -38.62
N LEU A 1079 84.98 31.12 -38.63
CA LEU A 1079 85.11 30.13 -39.70
C LEU A 1079 84.33 30.54 -40.97
N LEU A 1080 83.17 31.20 -40.82
CA LEU A 1080 82.38 31.73 -41.94
C LEU A 1080 83.06 32.92 -42.63
N GLN A 1081 83.96 33.64 -41.95
CA GLN A 1081 84.74 34.73 -42.56
C GLN A 1081 85.93 34.24 -43.39
N THR A 1082 86.37 32.98 -43.23
CA THR A 1082 87.47 32.41 -44.00
C THR A 1082 86.98 31.64 -45.23
N LYS A 1083 87.39 32.12 -46.41
CA LYS A 1083 86.97 31.64 -47.75
C LYS A 1083 87.24 30.15 -48.00
N ASP A 1084 86.25 29.54 -48.65
CA ASP A 1084 86.27 28.37 -49.54
C ASP A 1084 87.12 27.16 -49.10
N GLY A 1085 86.44 26.16 -48.52
CA GLY A 1085 86.90 24.77 -48.61
C GLY A 1085 87.18 24.01 -47.32
N LEU A 1086 86.46 24.25 -46.23
CA LEU A 1086 86.62 23.48 -44.97
C LEU A 1086 85.33 22.85 -44.43
N LEU A 1087 84.51 22.29 -45.33
CA LEU A 1087 83.40 21.41 -44.94
C LEU A 1087 83.85 20.18 -44.11
N PRO A 1088 84.99 19.52 -44.39
CA PRO A 1088 85.40 18.32 -43.65
C PRO A 1088 85.83 18.63 -42.22
N GLU A 1089 86.47 19.77 -41.98
CA GLU A 1089 86.98 20.15 -40.66
C GLU A 1089 85.86 20.66 -39.75
N LEU A 1090 84.85 21.34 -40.34
CA LEU A 1090 83.62 21.71 -39.65
C LEU A 1090 82.78 20.47 -39.29
N VAL A 1091 82.66 19.50 -40.20
CA VAL A 1091 81.99 18.20 -39.95
C VAL A 1091 82.77 17.37 -38.92
N HIS A 1092 84.11 17.41 -38.93
CA HIS A 1092 84.92 16.72 -37.95
C HIS A 1092 84.82 17.35 -36.56
N LYS A 1093 84.82 18.69 -36.47
CA LYS A 1093 84.57 19.44 -35.24
C LYS A 1093 83.16 19.22 -34.70
N LEU A 1094 82.13 19.20 -35.55
CA LEU A 1094 80.75 18.84 -35.15
C LEU A 1094 80.65 17.39 -34.67
N HIS A 1095 81.38 16.45 -35.29
CA HIS A 1095 81.46 15.07 -34.81
C HIS A 1095 82.20 14.91 -33.48
N THR A 1096 83.19 15.77 -33.20
CA THR A 1096 83.83 15.82 -31.87
C THR A 1096 82.90 16.46 -30.84
N ILE A 1097 82.14 17.50 -31.23
CA ILE A 1097 81.07 18.08 -30.41
C ILE A 1097 79.98 17.04 -30.09
N LYS A 1098 79.65 16.09 -30.98
CA LYS A 1098 78.73 14.97 -30.68
C LYS A 1098 79.25 14.04 -29.57
N ALA A 1099 80.56 13.79 -29.54
CA ALA A 1099 81.20 12.96 -28.53
C ALA A 1099 81.31 13.67 -27.18
N ASP A 1100 81.45 15.00 -27.20
CA ASP A 1100 81.54 15.82 -25.99
C ASP A 1100 80.16 16.25 -25.46
N ALA A 1101 79.18 16.55 -26.31
CA ALA A 1101 77.81 16.87 -25.91
C ALA A 1101 77.10 15.69 -25.21
N SER A 1102 77.38 14.46 -25.65
CA SER A 1102 76.91 13.23 -24.98
C SER A 1102 77.63 12.95 -23.66
N LYS A 1103 78.86 13.44 -23.49
CA LYS A 1103 79.58 13.46 -22.20
C LYS A 1103 79.10 14.59 -21.29
N TRP A 1104 78.76 15.75 -21.83
CA TRP A 1104 78.28 16.91 -21.08
C TRP A 1104 76.86 16.69 -20.57
N THR A 1105 75.99 16.08 -21.36
CA THR A 1105 74.65 15.64 -20.89
C THR A 1105 74.73 14.62 -19.77
N ARG A 1106 75.69 13.69 -19.81
CA ARG A 1106 75.98 12.79 -18.66
C ARG A 1106 76.53 13.54 -17.46
N SER A 1107 77.43 14.50 -17.66
CA SER A 1107 77.97 15.32 -16.57
C SER A 1107 76.94 16.22 -15.90
N ILE A 1108 75.97 16.75 -16.66
CA ILE A 1108 74.85 17.56 -16.14
C ILE A 1108 73.84 16.66 -15.42
N LEU A 1109 73.52 15.49 -15.95
CA LEU A 1109 72.68 14.51 -15.26
C LEU A 1109 73.33 13.99 -13.97
N ASP A 1110 74.66 13.83 -13.94
CA ASP A 1110 75.39 13.44 -12.73
C ASP A 1110 75.56 14.59 -11.72
N GLN A 1111 75.50 15.85 -12.15
CA GLN A 1111 75.45 17.01 -11.23
C GLN A 1111 74.04 17.25 -10.68
N VAL A 1112 73.00 17.19 -11.50
CA VAL A 1112 71.60 17.34 -11.05
C VAL A 1112 71.16 16.19 -10.13
N ARG A 1113 71.77 15.00 -10.25
CA ARG A 1113 71.52 13.85 -9.37
C ARG A 1113 72.31 13.88 -8.05
N ASN A 1114 73.25 14.82 -7.89
CA ASN A 1114 74.03 15.03 -6.66
C ASN A 1114 73.66 16.33 -5.92
N ASP A 1115 72.75 17.15 -6.46
CA ASP A 1115 72.14 18.31 -5.80
C ASP A 1115 70.62 18.08 -5.58
N ASP A 1116 70.27 16.94 -4.96
CA ASP A 1116 69.05 16.75 -4.15
C ASP A 1116 69.42 16.86 -2.66
#